data_AF-A0A969JRF9-F1
#
_entry.id   AF-A0A969JRF9-F1
#
_cell.length_a   1.000
_cell.length_b   1.000
_cell.length_c   1.000
_cell.angle_alpha   90.00
_cell.angle_beta   90.00
_cell.angle_gamma   90.00
#
_symmetry.space_group_name_H-M   'P 1'
#
loop_
_entity.id
_entity.type
_entity.pdbx_description
1 polymer ?
#
loop_
_entity_poly.entity_id
_entity_poly.type
_entity_poly.pdbx_seq_one_letter_code
_entity_poly.pdbx_strand_id
1 'polypeptide(L)'
;MDLARFEWPSAVSSTGAGFLLSALLNVLLALGIGLASSWLSSHDLSALMLLLAILGGVLLWQSLQLRRQLLFYGLLLCWGAAGALFKAEYLPSSGVGLSQFLLVLPLWALLWWLQHRFPLERPSAEEIVGPEDDEDKDVPTDWISRFFTPQPLHPVSVVRQPLAQVLILLWLIGFGQLTVYLFNQGLTPAWPWSAAAGALATVLVFGYFQSLIWIVYPPLLLGLGSILGFLGGMNVTPALFSVAAALYALLSWLLGVRLLNQPLTSRLARALYFVTDSKTNRHTVEQSLLLCTSLIAGFAVPFSLLVGIDQGPSAAPLMALVVSGLFFGLGAWHYRLSAQSYAVLATLTIAVWLLDFWRDTPIWVGIGQASANALLSLVMVGIALMLEQRPTVITGRFNLYCQPLRTVSVVLALLAAIDVPFLMYPLLGFVPVSWIDSLTLLIAGAALLLSTFGRLYWSVLGVFLVTWAVYGLASSWFVTPWPAYSGLVLSVLAFTEATSANYLDYRSERWDALRQALYVVAGLAYGIALLAAVLSFLQGDSRLPGLLAVLSLGLLPLLKPLETAPFWRSIGVASLLTALLYSLATLRVGPISPYGLLIAIVWGYAFWFVGNTLIARFNTRWPFWALAEAPCPGWAYWLCYSVLSPV
;
A
#
# COMPACT_ATOMS: atom_id res chain seq x y z
N MET A 1 20.87 -53.68 -8.71
CA MET A 1 22.10 -53.46 -9.51
C MET A 1 23.00 -52.55 -8.71
N ASP A 2 23.97 -53.12 -8.00
CA ASP A 2 24.87 -52.42 -7.09
C ASP A 2 26.02 -51.75 -7.86
N LEU A 3 25.87 -50.45 -8.15
CA LEU A 3 26.89 -49.60 -8.77
C LEU A 3 28.15 -49.38 -7.89
N ALA A 4 28.15 -49.88 -6.65
CA ALA A 4 29.27 -49.74 -5.72
C ALA A 4 30.41 -50.76 -5.94
N ARG A 5 30.22 -51.79 -6.79
CA ARG A 5 31.25 -52.78 -7.16
C ARG A 5 31.72 -52.66 -8.61
N PHE A 6 31.44 -51.55 -9.27
CA PHE A 6 32.04 -51.31 -10.59
C PHE A 6 33.41 -50.66 -10.37
N GLU A 7 34.45 -51.49 -10.32
CA GLU A 7 35.84 -51.02 -10.38
C GLU A 7 36.04 -50.32 -11.73
N TRP A 8 36.17 -49.00 -11.70
CA TRP A 8 36.36 -48.20 -12.91
C TRP A 8 37.83 -48.31 -13.35
N PRO A 9 38.12 -48.74 -14.59
CA PRO A 9 39.49 -48.88 -15.05
C PRO A 9 40.23 -47.54 -14.99
N SER A 10 41.36 -47.51 -14.29
CA SER A 10 42.27 -46.37 -14.27
C SER A 10 43.13 -46.36 -15.53
N ALA A 11 43.19 -45.19 -16.18
CA ALA A 11 44.03 -44.83 -17.33
C ALA A 11 43.59 -45.37 -18.71
N VAL A 12 43.15 -44.45 -19.58
CA VAL A 12 42.98 -44.67 -21.01
C VAL A 12 44.38 -44.72 -21.65
N SER A 13 44.75 -45.87 -22.22
CA SER A 13 45.98 -46.03 -23.02
C SER A 13 45.95 -45.15 -24.27
N SER A 14 47.11 -44.80 -24.83
CA SER A 14 47.25 -44.00 -26.07
C SER A 14 46.47 -44.55 -27.27
N THR A 15 46.19 -45.86 -27.29
CA THR A 15 45.31 -46.55 -28.25
C THR A 15 43.83 -46.19 -28.09
N GLY A 16 43.37 -45.88 -26.87
CA GLY A 16 42.00 -45.44 -26.60
C GLY A 16 41.69 -44.04 -27.15
N ALA A 17 42.68 -43.14 -27.19
CA ALA A 17 42.51 -41.79 -27.75
C ALA A 17 42.28 -41.81 -29.28
N GLY A 18 42.93 -42.72 -30.00
CA GLY A 18 42.75 -42.89 -31.45
C GLY A 18 41.38 -43.43 -31.84
N PHE A 19 40.86 -44.42 -31.09
CA PHE A 19 39.48 -44.91 -31.24
C PHE A 19 38.43 -43.85 -30.95
N LEU A 20 38.78 -42.88 -30.11
CA LEU A 20 37.90 -41.78 -29.74
C LEU A 20 37.82 -40.69 -30.77
N LEU A 21 38.96 -40.31 -31.32
CA LEU A 21 39.02 -39.35 -32.40
C LEU A 21 38.27 -39.89 -33.62
N SER A 22 38.42 -41.18 -33.94
CA SER A 22 37.68 -41.82 -35.03
C SER A 22 36.19 -41.89 -34.76
N ALA A 23 35.77 -42.18 -33.53
CA ALA A 23 34.36 -42.20 -33.16
C ALA A 23 33.73 -40.80 -33.19
N LEU A 24 34.42 -39.76 -32.71
CA LEU A 24 33.98 -38.37 -32.81
C LEU A 24 33.91 -37.88 -34.25
N LEU A 25 34.87 -38.28 -35.09
CA LEU A 25 34.90 -37.92 -36.51
C LEU A 25 33.78 -38.62 -37.28
N ASN A 26 33.47 -39.89 -36.96
CA ASN A 26 32.31 -40.60 -37.51
C ASN A 26 30.98 -39.99 -37.05
N VAL A 27 30.90 -39.55 -35.79
CA VAL A 27 29.75 -38.81 -35.24
C VAL A 27 29.55 -37.49 -36.00
N LEU A 28 30.61 -36.69 -36.18
CA LEU A 28 30.56 -35.42 -36.94
C LEU A 28 30.19 -35.64 -38.40
N LEU A 29 30.75 -36.69 -39.03
CA LEU A 29 30.46 -37.04 -40.42
C LEU A 29 29.00 -37.46 -40.60
N ALA A 30 28.48 -38.31 -39.71
CA ALA A 30 27.08 -38.74 -39.72
C ALA A 30 26.11 -37.56 -39.52
N LEU A 31 26.47 -36.61 -38.65
CA LEU A 31 25.69 -35.39 -38.41
C LEU A 31 25.71 -34.46 -39.63
N GLY A 32 26.87 -34.30 -40.27
CA GLY A 32 27.00 -33.54 -41.51
C GLY A 32 26.21 -34.13 -42.67
N ILE A 33 26.24 -35.45 -42.84
CA ILE A 33 25.45 -36.16 -43.86
C ILE A 33 23.95 -36.06 -43.57
N GLY A 34 23.55 -36.23 -42.29
CA GLY A 34 22.16 -36.07 -41.85
C GLY A 34 21.61 -34.67 -42.14
N LEU A 35 22.36 -33.62 -41.77
CA LEU A 35 21.99 -32.23 -42.06
C LEU A 35 21.91 -31.97 -43.57
N ALA A 36 22.89 -32.42 -44.36
CA ALA A 36 22.89 -32.27 -45.81
C ALA A 36 21.68 -32.97 -46.48
N SER A 37 21.31 -34.16 -45.99
CA SER A 37 20.14 -34.90 -46.50
C SER A 37 18.80 -34.26 -46.15
N SER A 38 18.67 -33.72 -44.92
CA SER A 38 17.47 -32.99 -44.47
C SER A 38 17.26 -31.66 -45.19
N TRP A 39 18.36 -31.04 -45.67
CA TRP A 39 18.30 -29.81 -46.46
C TRP A 39 17.84 -30.07 -47.90
N LEU A 40 18.13 -31.26 -48.44
CA LEU A 40 17.74 -31.67 -49.79
C LEU A 40 16.31 -32.18 -49.90
N SER A 41 15.71 -32.67 -48.81
CA SER A 41 14.35 -33.21 -48.80
C SER A 41 13.56 -32.64 -47.63
N SER A 42 12.61 -31.76 -47.94
CA SER A 42 11.77 -31.06 -46.95
C SER A 42 10.79 -31.96 -46.18
N HIS A 43 10.85 -33.29 -46.37
CA HIS A 43 9.83 -34.25 -45.94
C HIS A 43 10.30 -35.29 -44.91
N ASP A 44 11.61 -35.44 -44.62
CA ASP A 44 12.13 -36.50 -43.72
C ASP A 44 12.75 -35.95 -42.42
N LEU A 45 12.00 -35.12 -41.67
CA LEU A 45 12.40 -34.65 -40.34
C LEU A 45 12.52 -35.79 -39.32
N SER A 46 11.72 -36.85 -39.49
CA SER A 46 11.71 -38.04 -38.63
C SER A 46 13.04 -38.80 -38.62
N ALA A 47 13.71 -38.93 -39.78
CA ALA A 47 15.02 -39.56 -39.88
C ALA A 47 16.10 -38.75 -39.14
N LEU A 48 16.05 -37.42 -39.25
CA LEU A 48 16.97 -36.52 -38.56
C LEU A 48 16.79 -36.61 -37.03
N MET A 49 15.56 -36.69 -36.53
CA MET A 49 15.28 -36.89 -35.10
C MET A 49 15.89 -38.18 -34.56
N LEU A 50 15.71 -39.29 -35.29
CA LEU A 50 16.22 -40.60 -34.89
C LEU A 50 17.76 -40.63 -34.91
N LEU A 51 18.38 -39.99 -35.90
CA LEU A 51 19.83 -39.84 -35.99
C LEU A 51 20.38 -39.02 -34.82
N LEU A 52 19.77 -37.87 -34.48
CA LEU A 52 20.14 -37.06 -33.32
C LEU A 52 19.98 -37.83 -31.99
N ALA A 53 18.94 -38.66 -31.86
CA ALA A 53 18.70 -39.48 -30.68
C ALA A 53 19.80 -40.55 -30.49
N ILE A 54 20.13 -41.29 -31.55
CA ILE A 54 21.20 -42.30 -31.55
C ILE A 54 22.55 -41.65 -31.26
N LEU A 55 22.83 -40.53 -31.92
CA LEU A 55 24.09 -39.79 -31.76
C LEU A 55 24.26 -39.26 -30.34
N GLY A 56 23.19 -38.75 -29.73
CA GLY A 56 23.19 -38.43 -28.31
C GLY A 56 23.51 -39.67 -27.45
N GLY A 57 22.91 -40.83 -27.72
CA GLY A 57 23.23 -42.08 -27.00
C GLY A 57 24.72 -42.46 -27.07
N VAL A 58 25.36 -42.29 -28.23
CA VAL A 58 26.81 -42.50 -28.39
C VAL A 58 27.62 -41.49 -27.58
N LEU A 59 27.23 -40.22 -27.60
CA LEU A 59 27.88 -39.16 -26.82
C LEU A 59 27.73 -39.37 -25.31
N LEU A 60 26.58 -39.87 -24.84
CA LEU A 60 26.39 -40.26 -23.44
C LEU A 60 27.39 -41.33 -23.04
N TRP A 61 27.47 -42.41 -23.83
CA TRP A 61 28.41 -43.51 -23.58
C TRP A 61 29.86 -43.01 -23.49
N GLN A 62 30.29 -42.22 -24.47
CA GLN A 62 31.64 -41.65 -24.50
C GLN A 62 31.89 -40.67 -23.34
N SER A 63 30.91 -39.83 -22.99
CA SER A 63 31.04 -38.88 -21.89
C SER A 63 31.30 -39.56 -20.55
N LEU A 64 30.66 -40.71 -20.31
CA LEU A 64 30.81 -41.49 -19.08
C LEU A 64 32.15 -42.24 -19.05
N GLN A 65 32.57 -42.84 -20.16
CA GLN A 65 33.87 -43.53 -20.24
C GLN A 65 35.05 -42.57 -20.08
N LEU A 66 34.94 -41.36 -20.62
CA LEU A 66 36.05 -40.41 -20.69
C LEU A 66 36.03 -39.34 -19.63
N ARG A 67 34.95 -39.28 -18.85
CA ARG A 67 34.73 -38.28 -17.81
C ARG A 67 34.86 -36.85 -18.36
N ARG A 68 34.38 -36.61 -19.59
CA ARG A 68 34.43 -35.29 -20.26
C ARG A 68 33.07 -34.62 -20.29
N GLN A 69 32.99 -33.44 -19.69
CA GLN A 69 31.76 -32.63 -19.65
C GLN A 69 31.31 -32.17 -21.03
N LEU A 70 32.23 -31.85 -21.94
CA LEU A 70 31.89 -31.33 -23.27
C LEU A 70 31.09 -32.33 -24.10
N LEU A 71 31.42 -33.62 -24.01
CA LEU A 71 30.67 -34.68 -24.69
C LEU A 71 29.24 -34.79 -24.14
N PHE A 72 29.07 -34.54 -22.84
CA PHE A 72 27.75 -34.50 -22.21
C PHE A 72 26.94 -33.26 -22.64
N TYR A 73 27.58 -32.10 -22.83
CA TYR A 73 26.92 -30.95 -23.48
C TYR A 73 26.50 -31.27 -24.92
N GLY A 74 27.34 -32.00 -25.67
CA GLY A 74 27.01 -32.47 -27.02
C GLY A 74 25.79 -33.39 -27.04
N LEU A 75 25.71 -34.34 -26.10
CA LEU A 75 24.51 -35.17 -25.88
C LEU A 75 23.27 -34.30 -25.67
N LEU A 76 23.33 -33.35 -24.73
CA LEU A 76 22.20 -32.50 -24.37
C LEU A 76 21.73 -31.65 -25.56
N LEU A 77 22.66 -31.17 -26.38
CA LEU A 77 22.36 -30.43 -27.59
C LEU A 77 21.68 -31.33 -28.64
N CYS A 78 22.15 -32.56 -28.84
CA CYS A 78 21.56 -33.50 -29.80
C CYS A 78 20.15 -33.93 -29.39
N TRP A 79 19.96 -34.32 -28.13
CA TRP A 79 18.64 -34.70 -27.61
C TRP A 79 17.69 -33.50 -27.50
N GLY A 80 18.20 -32.31 -27.15
CA GLY A 80 17.43 -31.07 -27.16
C GLY A 80 16.96 -30.69 -28.57
N ALA A 81 17.84 -30.81 -29.58
CA ALA A 81 17.50 -30.57 -30.98
C ALA A 81 16.48 -31.60 -31.50
N ALA A 82 16.66 -32.90 -31.20
CA ALA A 82 15.68 -33.93 -31.53
C ALA A 82 14.30 -33.63 -30.93
N GLY A 83 14.24 -33.24 -29.66
CA GLY A 83 13.00 -32.87 -28.98
C GLY A 83 12.37 -31.59 -29.54
N ALA A 84 13.17 -30.60 -29.93
CA ALA A 84 12.68 -29.37 -30.55
C ALA A 84 12.08 -29.64 -31.94
N LEU A 85 12.74 -30.46 -32.75
CA LEU A 85 12.22 -30.90 -34.05
C LEU A 85 10.93 -31.70 -33.87
N PHE A 86 10.88 -32.63 -32.90
CA PHE A 86 9.66 -33.39 -32.60
C PHE A 86 8.50 -32.48 -32.24
N LYS A 87 8.75 -31.47 -31.41
CA LYS A 87 7.74 -30.46 -31.06
C LYS A 87 7.31 -29.66 -32.28
N ALA A 88 8.23 -29.27 -33.16
CA ALA A 88 7.91 -28.50 -34.37
C ALA A 88 7.05 -29.30 -35.38
N GLU A 89 7.32 -30.60 -35.54
CA GLU A 89 6.63 -31.44 -36.53
C GLU A 89 5.26 -31.94 -36.04
N TYR A 90 5.17 -32.39 -34.78
CA TYR A 90 3.95 -33.03 -34.26
C TYR A 90 3.06 -32.11 -33.42
N LEU A 91 3.60 -30.99 -32.92
CA LEU A 91 2.90 -30.05 -32.03
C LEU A 91 3.13 -28.59 -32.49
N PRO A 92 2.64 -28.20 -33.69
CA PRO A 92 2.99 -26.93 -34.35
C PRO A 92 2.51 -25.66 -33.63
N SER A 93 1.59 -25.79 -32.66
CA SER A 93 1.16 -24.65 -31.86
C SER A 93 2.29 -24.14 -30.96
N SER A 94 2.53 -22.83 -30.97
CA SER A 94 3.42 -22.18 -30.01
C SER A 94 2.95 -22.46 -28.57
N GLY A 95 3.64 -23.38 -27.91
CA GLY A 95 3.28 -23.77 -26.55
C GLY A 95 3.54 -22.64 -25.55
N VAL A 96 2.69 -22.54 -24.52
CA VAL A 96 2.75 -21.50 -23.46
C VAL A 96 3.93 -21.71 -22.49
N GLY A 97 4.96 -22.48 -22.86
CA GLY A 97 6.10 -22.84 -21.99
C GLY A 97 5.87 -24.04 -21.06
N LEU A 98 4.66 -24.63 -21.06
CA LEU A 98 4.28 -25.71 -20.13
C LEU A 98 5.19 -26.95 -20.24
N SER A 99 5.55 -27.36 -21.46
CA SER A 99 6.47 -28.48 -21.67
C SER A 99 7.83 -28.25 -21.02
N GLN A 100 8.36 -27.03 -21.07
CA GLN A 100 9.67 -26.71 -20.51
C GLN A 100 9.63 -26.73 -18.99
N PHE A 101 8.58 -26.18 -18.37
CA PHE A 101 8.40 -26.24 -16.93
C PHE A 101 8.17 -27.66 -16.42
N LEU A 102 7.42 -28.49 -17.15
CA LEU A 102 7.24 -29.91 -16.79
C LEU A 102 8.55 -30.70 -16.88
N LEU A 103 9.45 -30.36 -17.81
CA LEU A 103 10.78 -30.98 -17.89
C LEU A 103 11.72 -30.59 -16.75
N VAL A 104 11.52 -29.43 -16.11
CA VAL A 104 12.29 -29.01 -14.93
C VAL A 104 12.08 -29.98 -13.76
N LEU A 105 10.87 -30.54 -13.58
CA LEU A 105 10.53 -31.45 -12.49
C LEU A 105 11.38 -32.75 -12.44
N PRO A 106 11.38 -33.60 -13.49
CA PRO A 106 12.17 -34.83 -13.50
C PRO A 106 13.68 -34.54 -13.49
N LEU A 107 14.10 -33.43 -14.11
CA LEU A 107 15.50 -33.03 -14.20
C LEU A 107 16.04 -32.56 -12.83
N TRP A 108 15.22 -31.81 -12.09
CA TRP A 108 15.49 -31.48 -10.69
C TRP A 108 15.50 -32.73 -9.79
N ALA A 109 14.53 -33.64 -9.95
CA ALA A 109 14.48 -34.87 -9.17
C ALA A 109 15.71 -35.77 -9.40
N LEU A 110 16.21 -35.81 -10.64
CA LEU A 110 17.44 -36.52 -11.00
C LEU A 110 18.68 -35.86 -10.39
N LEU A 111 18.79 -34.53 -10.42
CA LEU A 111 19.87 -33.80 -9.72
C LEU A 111 19.84 -34.05 -8.22
N TRP A 112 18.65 -33.99 -7.62
CA TRP A 112 18.43 -34.25 -6.22
C TRP A 112 18.87 -35.67 -5.84
N TRP A 113 18.47 -36.67 -6.63
CA TRP A 113 18.85 -38.06 -6.44
C TRP A 113 20.37 -38.27 -6.56
N LEU A 114 21.00 -37.71 -7.59
CA LEU A 114 22.45 -37.79 -7.80
C LEU A 114 23.23 -37.20 -6.61
N GLN A 115 22.80 -36.04 -6.12
CA GLN A 115 23.45 -35.36 -5.00
C GLN A 115 23.27 -36.09 -3.68
N HIS A 116 22.13 -36.74 -3.47
CA HIS A 116 21.86 -37.50 -2.24
C HIS A 116 22.59 -38.84 -2.21
N ARG A 117 22.74 -39.50 -3.37
CA ARG A 117 23.42 -40.79 -3.46
C ARG A 117 24.94 -40.68 -3.49
N PHE A 118 25.46 -39.57 -4.00
CA PHE A 118 26.89 -39.31 -4.13
C PHE A 118 27.22 -37.90 -3.58
N PRO A 119 27.23 -37.71 -2.25
CA PRO A 119 27.67 -36.46 -1.66
C PRO A 119 29.14 -36.24 -2.02
N LEU A 120 29.43 -35.19 -2.79
CA LEU A 120 30.81 -34.76 -3.02
C LEU A 120 31.32 -34.17 -1.71
N GLU A 121 32.31 -34.82 -1.10
CA GLU A 121 33.12 -34.18 -0.06
C GLU A 121 33.67 -32.88 -0.65
N ARG A 122 33.46 -31.77 0.06
CA ARG A 122 34.12 -30.51 -0.28
C ARG A 122 35.62 -30.79 -0.23
N PRO A 123 36.41 -30.46 -1.26
CA PRO A 123 37.85 -30.58 -1.16
C PRO A 123 38.28 -29.78 0.07
N SER A 124 38.93 -30.46 1.01
CA SER A 124 39.50 -29.86 2.22
C SER A 124 40.42 -28.73 1.76
N ALA A 125 40.39 -27.59 2.46
CA ALA A 125 41.27 -26.45 2.15
C ALA A 125 42.78 -26.83 2.17
N GLU A 126 43.14 -27.99 2.69
CA GLU A 126 44.49 -28.58 2.64
C GLU A 126 44.87 -29.17 1.27
N GLU A 127 43.93 -29.58 0.41
CA GLU A 127 44.25 -30.15 -0.92
C GLU A 127 44.44 -29.06 -2.00
N ILE A 128 44.08 -27.81 -1.69
CA ILE A 128 44.40 -26.63 -2.52
C ILE A 128 45.85 -26.17 -2.27
N VAL A 129 46.49 -26.66 -1.20
CA VAL A 129 47.88 -26.35 -0.84
C VAL A 129 48.69 -27.67 -0.79
N GLY A 130 48.75 -28.36 -1.93
CA GLY A 130 49.81 -29.33 -2.25
C GLY A 130 50.95 -28.64 -3.01
N PRO A 131 52.20 -29.11 -2.87
CA PRO A 131 53.39 -28.27 -2.74
C PRO A 131 53.65 -27.38 -3.97
N GLU A 132 53.90 -26.10 -3.71
CA GLU A 132 54.69 -25.24 -4.57
C GLU A 132 56.11 -25.84 -4.62
N ASP A 133 56.38 -26.71 -5.58
CA ASP A 133 57.74 -27.05 -5.98
C ASP A 133 57.81 -27.11 -7.51
N ASP A 134 58.80 -26.40 -8.02
CA ASP A 134 59.13 -26.08 -9.40
C ASP A 134 59.09 -27.27 -10.38
N GLU A 135 58.53 -27.04 -11.58
CA GLU A 135 59.28 -27.25 -12.82
C GLU A 135 58.47 -26.80 -14.06
N ASP A 136 59.06 -25.83 -14.74
CA ASP A 136 58.92 -25.45 -16.14
C ASP A 136 58.28 -26.52 -17.06
N LYS A 137 56.97 -26.40 -17.31
CA LYS A 137 56.31 -27.06 -18.45
C LYS A 137 55.34 -26.09 -19.10
N ASP A 138 55.72 -25.66 -20.31
CA ASP A 138 54.90 -25.02 -21.33
C ASP A 138 53.39 -25.17 -21.08
N VAL A 139 52.79 -24.13 -20.49
CA VAL A 139 51.34 -24.00 -20.46
C VAL A 139 50.91 -23.77 -21.91
N PRO A 140 50.28 -24.72 -22.60
CA PRO A 140 49.92 -24.50 -23.99
C PRO A 140 48.84 -23.42 -24.00
N THR A 141 49.16 -22.28 -24.63
CA THR A 141 48.30 -21.09 -24.78
C THR A 141 47.08 -21.34 -25.66
N ASP A 142 46.99 -22.54 -26.26
CA ASP A 142 45.89 -22.92 -27.11
C ASP A 142 44.70 -23.37 -26.27
N TRP A 143 43.66 -22.54 -26.24
CA TRP A 143 42.35 -22.85 -25.63
C TRP A 143 41.86 -24.24 -26.01
N ILE A 144 42.15 -24.68 -27.25
CA ILE A 144 41.86 -26.01 -27.81
C ILE A 144 42.50 -27.13 -26.98
N SER A 145 43.77 -27.00 -26.60
CA SER A 145 44.48 -28.04 -25.83
C SER A 145 43.88 -28.24 -24.44
N ARG A 146 43.37 -27.18 -23.81
CA ARG A 146 42.62 -27.25 -22.54
C ARG A 146 41.29 -28.01 -22.66
N PHE A 147 40.71 -28.13 -23.87
CA PHE A 147 39.56 -29.02 -24.10
C PHE A 147 39.94 -30.51 -24.14
N PHE A 148 41.21 -30.81 -24.42
CA PHE A 148 41.69 -32.19 -24.57
C PHE A 148 42.52 -32.69 -23.38
N THR A 149 42.87 -31.83 -22.42
CA THR A 149 43.56 -32.27 -21.20
C THR A 149 42.60 -32.96 -20.23
N PRO A 150 42.92 -34.18 -19.75
CA PRO A 150 42.08 -34.91 -18.82
C PRO A 150 42.12 -34.23 -17.44
N GLN A 151 41.03 -33.58 -17.04
CA GLN A 151 40.85 -33.15 -15.66
C GLN A 151 40.40 -34.35 -14.81
N PRO A 152 40.96 -34.54 -13.60
CA PRO A 152 40.48 -35.55 -12.65
C PRO A 152 39.14 -35.09 -12.04
N LEU A 153 38.09 -35.07 -12.86
CA LEU A 153 36.73 -34.81 -12.43
C LEU A 153 36.09 -36.11 -11.94
N HIS A 154 35.48 -36.07 -10.75
CA HIS A 154 34.62 -37.13 -10.25
C HIS A 154 33.52 -37.43 -11.31
N PRO A 155 33.22 -38.69 -11.65
CA PRO A 155 32.26 -39.02 -12.72
C PRO A 155 30.87 -38.39 -12.54
N VAL A 156 30.48 -38.08 -11.29
CA VAL A 156 29.22 -37.41 -10.95
C VAL A 156 29.23 -35.92 -11.32
N SER A 157 30.38 -35.22 -11.24
CA SER A 157 30.48 -33.81 -11.62
C SER A 157 30.41 -33.59 -13.12
N VAL A 158 30.73 -34.63 -13.92
CA VAL A 158 30.63 -34.64 -15.39
C VAL A 158 29.19 -34.47 -15.85
N VAL A 159 28.23 -35.08 -15.13
CA VAL A 159 26.80 -35.05 -15.44
C VAL A 159 26.09 -33.92 -14.72
N ARG A 160 26.45 -33.66 -13.45
CA ARG A 160 25.70 -32.75 -12.57
C ARG A 160 25.71 -31.29 -13.04
N GLN A 161 26.88 -30.75 -13.38
CA GLN A 161 27.01 -29.35 -13.80
C GLN A 161 26.23 -29.03 -15.10
N PRO A 162 26.42 -29.78 -16.20
CA PRO A 162 25.69 -29.50 -17.44
C PRO A 162 24.17 -29.65 -17.26
N LEU A 163 23.72 -30.63 -16.48
CA LEU A 163 22.30 -30.86 -16.22
C LEU A 163 21.70 -29.73 -15.36
N ALA A 164 22.44 -29.20 -14.39
CA ALA A 164 22.04 -27.99 -13.65
C ALA A 164 21.94 -26.74 -14.54
N GLN A 165 22.81 -26.58 -15.54
CA GLN A 165 22.72 -25.49 -16.50
C GLN A 165 21.50 -25.63 -17.42
N VAL A 166 21.22 -26.85 -17.89
CA VAL A 166 20.00 -27.13 -18.68
C VAL A 166 18.73 -26.85 -17.88
N LEU A 167 18.73 -27.13 -16.57
CA LEU A 167 17.62 -26.78 -15.69
C LEU A 167 17.28 -25.27 -15.74
N ILE A 168 18.30 -24.41 -15.63
CA ILE A 168 18.15 -22.96 -15.72
C ILE A 168 17.70 -22.55 -17.13
N LEU A 169 18.30 -23.15 -18.15
CA LEU A 169 18.04 -22.81 -19.56
C LEU A 169 16.58 -23.16 -19.93
N LEU A 170 16.09 -24.33 -19.51
CA LEU A 170 14.68 -24.71 -19.66
C LEU A 170 13.74 -23.75 -18.94
N TRP A 171 14.09 -23.33 -17.72
CA TRP A 171 13.31 -22.36 -16.98
C TRP A 171 13.26 -20.99 -17.68
N LEU A 172 14.40 -20.49 -18.17
CA LEU A 172 14.49 -19.23 -18.94
C LEU A 172 13.68 -19.30 -20.23
N ILE A 173 13.79 -20.39 -20.99
CA ILE A 173 13.01 -20.58 -22.23
C ILE A 173 11.51 -20.65 -21.91
N GLY A 174 11.11 -21.43 -20.90
CA GLY A 174 9.72 -21.55 -20.48
C GLY A 174 9.13 -20.19 -20.07
N PHE A 175 9.88 -19.41 -19.29
CA PHE A 175 9.50 -18.07 -18.86
C PHE A 175 9.42 -17.09 -20.03
N GLY A 176 10.40 -17.12 -20.94
CA GLY A 176 10.39 -16.31 -22.17
C GLY A 176 9.17 -16.61 -23.04
N GLN A 177 8.84 -17.89 -23.23
CA GLN A 177 7.65 -18.30 -24.00
C GLN A 177 6.35 -17.86 -23.33
N LEU A 178 6.21 -18.05 -22.02
CA LEU A 178 5.05 -17.61 -21.25
C LEU A 178 4.84 -16.08 -21.40
N THR A 179 5.94 -15.32 -21.34
CA THR A 179 5.93 -13.85 -21.44
C THR A 179 5.56 -13.39 -22.86
N VAL A 180 6.20 -13.93 -23.89
CA VAL A 180 5.87 -13.62 -25.30
C VAL A 180 4.42 -13.99 -25.62
N TYR A 181 3.95 -15.12 -25.08
CA TYR A 181 2.58 -15.56 -25.28
C TYR A 181 1.55 -14.62 -24.63
N LEU A 182 1.84 -14.13 -23.41
CA LEU A 182 1.02 -13.13 -22.72
C LEU A 182 0.83 -11.86 -23.57
N PHE A 183 1.91 -11.36 -24.18
CA PHE A 183 1.87 -10.15 -25.00
C PHE A 183 1.22 -10.35 -26.38
N ASN A 184 1.38 -11.53 -26.99
CA ASN A 184 0.94 -11.75 -28.38
C ASN A 184 -0.47 -12.33 -28.50
N GLN A 185 -0.89 -13.23 -27.60
CA GLN A 185 -2.14 -13.99 -27.74
C GLN A 185 -3.11 -13.81 -26.56
N GLY A 186 -2.71 -13.02 -25.54
CA GLY A 186 -3.54 -12.77 -24.35
C GLY A 186 -3.69 -13.99 -23.44
N LEU A 187 -4.69 -13.94 -22.54
CA LEU A 187 -4.94 -14.95 -21.52
C LEU A 187 -5.73 -16.13 -22.10
N THR A 188 -5.06 -17.17 -22.57
CA THR A 188 -5.70 -18.42 -23.01
C THR A 188 -5.90 -19.40 -21.84
N PRO A 189 -6.79 -20.40 -21.96
CA PRO A 189 -7.04 -21.39 -20.90
C PRO A 189 -5.80 -22.22 -20.52
N ALA A 190 -4.79 -22.29 -21.39
CA ALA A 190 -3.53 -22.99 -21.13
C ALA A 190 -2.54 -22.14 -20.29
N TRP A 191 -2.73 -20.83 -20.23
CA TRP A 191 -1.86 -19.89 -19.54
C TRP A 191 -1.80 -20.14 -18.02
N PRO A 192 -2.94 -20.33 -17.30
CA PRO A 192 -2.93 -20.62 -15.87
C PRO A 192 -2.11 -21.85 -15.50
N TRP A 193 -2.25 -22.92 -16.29
CA TRP A 193 -1.53 -24.18 -16.06
C TRP A 193 -0.03 -24.01 -16.26
N SER A 194 0.37 -23.27 -17.29
CA SER A 194 1.79 -23.01 -17.53
C SER A 194 2.39 -22.11 -16.45
N ALA A 195 1.68 -21.07 -16.01
CA ALA A 195 2.12 -20.20 -14.93
C ALA A 195 2.24 -20.94 -13.59
N ALA A 196 1.30 -21.85 -13.28
CA ALA A 196 1.37 -22.71 -12.10
C ALA A 196 2.59 -23.67 -12.16
N ALA A 197 2.82 -24.31 -13.31
CA ALA A 197 4.00 -25.14 -13.54
C ALA A 197 5.29 -24.31 -13.44
N GLY A 198 5.29 -23.09 -13.97
CA GLY A 198 6.39 -22.13 -13.88
C GLY A 198 6.69 -21.73 -12.44
N ALA A 199 5.67 -21.48 -11.62
CA ALA A 199 5.85 -21.19 -10.20
C ALA A 199 6.54 -22.35 -9.47
N LEU A 200 6.10 -23.59 -9.70
CA LEU A 200 6.75 -24.79 -9.13
C LEU A 200 8.19 -24.95 -9.63
N ALA A 201 8.41 -24.83 -10.95
CA ALA A 201 9.73 -24.92 -11.56
C ALA A 201 10.70 -23.89 -10.98
N THR A 202 10.22 -22.66 -10.74
CA THR A 202 10.98 -21.58 -10.13
C THR A 202 11.42 -21.93 -8.70
N VAL A 203 10.52 -22.46 -7.85
CA VAL A 203 10.88 -22.89 -6.50
C VAL A 203 11.96 -23.97 -6.51
N LEU A 204 11.89 -24.91 -7.46
CA LEU A 204 12.86 -25.99 -7.60
C LEU A 204 14.23 -25.52 -8.08
N VAL A 205 14.26 -24.65 -9.10
CA VAL A 205 15.50 -24.08 -9.66
C VAL A 205 16.21 -23.24 -8.60
N PHE A 206 15.54 -22.22 -8.06
CA PHE A 206 16.15 -21.34 -7.06
C PHE A 206 16.41 -22.06 -5.74
N GLY A 207 15.68 -23.15 -5.47
CA GLY A 207 15.98 -24.05 -4.38
C GLY A 207 17.30 -24.78 -4.52
N TYR A 208 17.56 -25.34 -5.69
CA TYR A 208 18.82 -26.00 -5.98
C TYR A 208 20.02 -25.05 -5.86
N PHE A 209 19.89 -23.79 -6.29
CA PHE A 209 20.96 -22.78 -6.24
C PHE A 209 21.03 -21.98 -4.92
N GLN A 210 20.22 -22.31 -3.91
CA GLN A 210 20.21 -21.65 -2.59
C GLN A 210 19.98 -20.13 -2.64
N SER A 211 19.36 -19.62 -3.71
CA SER A 211 19.15 -18.18 -3.89
C SER A 211 17.87 -17.71 -3.20
N LEU A 212 17.96 -17.42 -1.90
CA LEU A 212 16.82 -17.19 -1.02
C LEU A 212 15.89 -16.03 -1.42
N ILE A 213 16.42 -15.00 -2.09
CA ILE A 213 15.66 -13.80 -2.49
C ILE A 213 14.72 -14.09 -3.68
N TRP A 214 15.16 -14.93 -4.61
CA TRP A 214 14.43 -15.23 -5.85
C TRP A 214 13.45 -16.40 -5.74
N ILE A 215 13.40 -17.09 -4.60
CA ILE A 215 12.44 -18.18 -4.35
C ILE A 215 11.02 -17.65 -4.19
N VAL A 216 10.84 -16.40 -3.76
CA VAL A 216 9.51 -15.93 -3.36
C VAL A 216 8.88 -15.06 -4.45
N TYR A 217 9.66 -14.20 -5.08
CA TYR A 217 9.14 -13.18 -5.99
C TYR A 217 8.53 -13.76 -7.30
N PRO A 218 9.29 -14.46 -8.16
CA PRO A 218 8.76 -15.00 -9.40
C PRO A 218 7.64 -16.05 -9.25
N PRO A 219 7.67 -17.02 -8.29
CA PRO A 219 6.56 -17.96 -8.14
C PRO A 219 5.27 -17.29 -7.71
N LEU A 220 5.37 -16.28 -6.84
CA LEU A 220 4.22 -15.60 -6.30
C LEU A 220 3.55 -14.73 -7.38
N LEU A 221 4.34 -14.10 -8.26
CA LEU A 221 3.81 -13.40 -9.44
C LEU A 221 3.21 -14.35 -10.49
N LEU A 222 3.87 -15.48 -10.78
CA LEU A 222 3.34 -16.48 -11.70
C LEU A 222 2.04 -17.10 -11.15
N GLY A 223 2.00 -17.36 -9.84
CA GLY A 223 0.79 -17.81 -9.14
C GLY A 223 -0.34 -16.79 -9.21
N LEU A 224 -0.05 -15.49 -8.99
CA LEU A 224 -1.03 -14.42 -9.17
C LEU A 224 -1.56 -14.40 -10.60
N GLY A 225 -0.66 -14.40 -11.58
CA GLY A 225 -1.03 -14.45 -12.99
C GLY A 225 -1.92 -15.64 -13.29
N SER A 226 -1.65 -16.82 -12.70
CA SER A 226 -2.42 -18.03 -12.98
C SER A 226 -3.89 -17.88 -12.55
N ILE A 227 -4.12 -17.29 -11.37
CA ILE A 227 -5.45 -17.03 -10.84
C ILE A 227 -6.16 -15.97 -11.68
N LEU A 228 -5.45 -14.89 -12.04
CA LEU A 228 -6.02 -13.83 -12.88
C LEU A 228 -6.36 -14.34 -14.29
N GLY A 229 -5.50 -15.15 -14.88
CA GLY A 229 -5.76 -15.80 -16.17
C GLY A 229 -6.96 -16.74 -16.12
N PHE A 230 -7.12 -17.49 -15.03
CA PHE A 230 -8.28 -18.35 -14.83
C PHE A 230 -9.58 -17.55 -14.68
N LEU A 231 -9.56 -16.45 -13.90
CA LEU A 231 -10.70 -15.54 -13.78
C LEU A 231 -11.04 -14.87 -15.12
N GLY A 232 -10.04 -14.50 -15.90
CA GLY A 232 -10.22 -14.00 -17.27
C GLY A 232 -10.89 -15.01 -18.18
N GLY A 233 -10.50 -16.29 -18.12
CA GLY A 233 -11.14 -17.37 -18.86
C GLY A 233 -12.61 -17.63 -18.46
N MET A 234 -13.01 -17.25 -17.25
CA MET A 234 -14.40 -17.31 -16.78
C MET A 234 -15.21 -16.04 -17.10
N ASN A 235 -14.67 -15.11 -17.91
CA ASN A 235 -15.30 -13.82 -18.23
C ASN A 235 -15.68 -12.99 -16.99
N VAL A 236 -14.91 -13.12 -15.90
CA VAL A 236 -15.10 -12.28 -14.70
C VAL A 236 -14.77 -10.83 -15.04
N THR A 237 -15.56 -9.89 -14.53
CA THR A 237 -15.36 -8.46 -14.77
C THR A 237 -13.94 -8.02 -14.37
N PRO A 238 -13.20 -7.29 -15.23
CA PRO A 238 -11.82 -6.88 -14.96
C PRO A 238 -11.65 -6.10 -13.64
N ALA A 239 -12.68 -5.37 -13.21
CA ALA A 239 -12.71 -4.67 -11.93
C ALA A 239 -12.47 -5.62 -10.73
N LEU A 240 -12.94 -6.87 -10.78
CA LEU A 240 -12.75 -7.86 -9.71
C LEU A 240 -11.34 -8.47 -9.68
N PHE A 241 -10.50 -8.24 -10.69
CA PHE A 241 -9.12 -8.71 -10.70
C PHE A 241 -8.29 -8.04 -9.60
N SER A 242 -8.57 -6.79 -9.24
CA SER A 242 -7.91 -6.13 -8.11
C SER A 242 -8.26 -6.78 -6.78
N VAL A 243 -9.54 -7.14 -6.59
CA VAL A 243 -10.01 -7.83 -5.38
C VAL A 243 -9.36 -9.20 -5.28
N ALA A 244 -9.30 -9.93 -6.39
CA ALA A 244 -8.61 -11.22 -6.46
C ALA A 244 -7.12 -11.09 -6.15
N ALA A 245 -6.44 -10.06 -6.67
CA ALA A 245 -5.03 -9.80 -6.39
C ALA A 245 -4.78 -9.46 -4.91
N ALA A 246 -5.61 -8.62 -4.31
CA ALA A 246 -5.53 -8.27 -2.89
C ALA A 246 -5.80 -9.50 -1.99
N LEU A 247 -6.81 -10.31 -2.33
CA LEU A 247 -7.10 -11.57 -1.63
C LEU A 247 -5.95 -12.57 -1.77
N TYR A 248 -5.37 -12.68 -2.96
CA TYR A 248 -4.22 -13.54 -3.19
C TYR A 248 -3.02 -13.10 -2.33
N ALA A 249 -2.72 -11.80 -2.25
CA ALA A 249 -1.65 -11.28 -1.40
C ALA A 249 -1.90 -11.61 0.09
N LEU A 250 -3.11 -11.38 0.58
CA LEU A 250 -3.50 -11.72 1.96
C LEU A 250 -3.35 -13.22 2.25
N LEU A 251 -3.92 -14.07 1.40
CA LEU A 251 -3.94 -15.52 1.60
C LEU A 251 -2.56 -16.14 1.45
N SER A 252 -1.78 -15.71 0.44
CA SER A 252 -0.40 -16.20 0.24
C SER A 252 0.50 -15.83 1.42
N TRP A 253 0.34 -14.63 1.98
CA TRP A 253 1.05 -14.25 3.20
C TRP A 253 0.61 -15.08 4.41
N LEU A 254 -0.70 -15.20 4.68
CA LEU A 254 -1.22 -15.97 5.81
C LEU A 254 -0.81 -17.45 5.75
N LEU A 255 -0.95 -18.07 4.57
CA LEU A 255 -0.55 -19.44 4.33
C LEU A 255 0.97 -19.58 4.44
N GLY A 256 1.74 -18.66 3.86
CA GLY A 256 3.20 -18.69 3.90
C GLY A 256 3.74 -18.61 5.33
N VAL A 257 3.26 -17.68 6.16
CA VAL A 257 3.64 -17.59 7.58
C VAL A 257 3.25 -18.87 8.34
N ARG A 258 2.03 -19.40 8.13
CA ARG A 258 1.61 -20.66 8.77
C ARG A 258 2.46 -21.85 8.34
N LEU A 259 2.76 -21.96 7.05
CA LEU A 259 3.59 -23.03 6.49
C LEU A 259 5.02 -22.94 7.02
N LEU A 260 5.63 -21.75 7.05
CA LEU A 260 6.96 -21.54 7.62
C LEU A 260 7.04 -21.94 9.10
N ASN A 261 5.92 -21.93 9.81
CA ASN A 261 5.84 -22.36 11.21
C ASN A 261 5.67 -23.89 11.37
N GLN A 262 5.37 -24.64 10.31
CA GLN A 262 5.16 -26.09 10.35
C GLN A 262 6.48 -26.89 10.36
N PRO A 263 6.56 -28.03 11.06
CA PRO A 263 7.76 -28.88 11.01
C PRO A 263 8.01 -29.48 9.63
N LEU A 264 6.97 -29.65 8.81
CA LEU A 264 7.08 -30.17 7.45
C LEU A 264 7.88 -29.25 6.52
N THR A 265 7.79 -27.93 6.68
CA THR A 265 8.57 -26.99 5.84
C THR A 265 10.04 -27.04 6.18
N SER A 266 10.40 -27.31 7.44
CA SER A 266 11.80 -27.56 7.81
C SER A 266 12.35 -28.83 7.16
N ARG A 267 11.53 -29.88 7.04
CA ARG A 267 11.90 -31.15 6.38
C ARG A 267 12.00 -30.99 4.87
N LEU A 268 11.04 -30.31 4.25
CA LEU A 268 11.06 -29.97 2.83
C LEU A 268 12.23 -29.03 2.52
N ALA A 269 12.50 -28.04 3.36
CA ALA A 269 13.61 -27.12 3.15
C ALA A 269 14.96 -27.85 3.22
N ARG A 270 15.08 -28.83 4.12
CA ARG A 270 16.25 -29.72 4.19
C ARG A 270 16.36 -30.62 2.95
N ALA A 271 15.24 -31.16 2.47
CA ALA A 271 15.21 -31.94 1.23
C ALA A 271 15.58 -31.10 0.01
N LEU A 272 15.21 -29.82 0.00
CA LEU A 272 15.52 -28.85 -1.06
C LEU A 272 16.89 -28.17 -0.89
N TYR A 273 17.75 -28.64 0.04
CA TYR A 273 19.11 -28.14 0.31
C TYR A 273 19.23 -26.67 0.80
N PHE A 274 18.22 -26.15 1.50
CA PHE A 274 18.18 -24.75 1.97
C PHE A 274 18.96 -24.42 3.26
N VAL A 275 19.72 -25.34 3.88
CA VAL A 275 20.19 -25.13 5.27
C VAL A 275 21.73 -25.08 5.41
N THR A 276 22.22 -23.89 5.77
CA THR A 276 23.38 -23.68 6.66
C THR A 276 22.99 -23.06 8.00
N ASP A 277 21.87 -22.29 8.08
CA ASP A 277 21.29 -21.88 9.36
C ASP A 277 19.75 -21.65 9.27
N SER A 278 18.97 -22.46 9.98
CA SER A 278 17.51 -22.60 9.76
C SER A 278 16.66 -21.43 10.25
N LYS A 279 17.13 -20.68 11.25
CA LYS A 279 16.39 -19.55 11.82
C LYS A 279 16.53 -18.29 10.97
N THR A 280 17.75 -17.99 10.53
CA THR A 280 18.07 -16.82 9.70
C THR A 280 17.36 -16.94 8.34
N ASN A 281 17.43 -18.11 7.70
CA ASN A 281 16.81 -18.33 6.39
C ASN A 281 15.28 -18.21 6.45
N ARG A 282 14.65 -18.65 7.54
CA ARG A 282 13.19 -18.51 7.74
C ARG A 282 12.79 -17.04 7.83
N HIS A 283 13.52 -16.24 8.62
CA HIS A 283 13.24 -14.81 8.74
C HIS A 283 13.43 -14.08 7.40
N THR A 284 14.46 -14.42 6.62
CA THR A 284 14.69 -13.85 5.29
C THR A 284 13.56 -14.18 4.31
N VAL A 285 13.09 -15.43 4.29
CA VAL A 285 11.96 -15.86 3.43
C VAL A 285 10.66 -15.20 3.86
N GLU A 286 10.47 -15.04 5.17
CA GLU A 286 9.30 -14.37 5.73
C GLU A 286 9.28 -12.87 5.38
N GLN A 287 10.43 -12.19 5.47
CA GLN A 287 10.57 -10.80 5.06
C GLN A 287 10.37 -10.61 3.54
N SER A 288 10.92 -11.50 2.71
CA SER A 288 10.71 -11.42 1.27
C SER A 288 9.26 -11.69 0.88
N LEU A 289 8.58 -12.65 1.54
CA LEU A 289 7.16 -12.90 1.39
C LEU A 289 6.33 -11.66 1.75
N LEU A 290 6.64 -11.01 2.87
CA LEU A 290 5.98 -9.79 3.30
C LEU A 290 6.15 -8.66 2.28
N LEU A 291 7.37 -8.44 1.78
CA LEU A 291 7.66 -7.42 0.77
C LEU A 291 6.90 -7.70 -0.54
N CYS A 292 6.94 -8.94 -1.06
CA CYS A 292 6.26 -9.29 -2.32
C CYS A 292 4.74 -9.11 -2.21
N THR A 293 4.14 -9.63 -1.15
CA THR A 293 2.68 -9.53 -0.93
C THR A 293 2.25 -8.09 -0.68
N SER A 294 3.10 -7.28 -0.03
CA SER A 294 2.85 -5.84 0.12
C SER A 294 2.85 -5.07 -1.19
N LEU A 295 3.73 -5.41 -2.14
CA LEU A 295 3.75 -4.80 -3.46
C LEU A 295 2.47 -5.16 -4.23
N ILE A 296 2.05 -6.43 -4.22
CA ILE A 296 0.83 -6.87 -4.91
C ILE A 296 -0.42 -6.18 -4.32
N ALA A 297 -0.54 -6.16 -2.99
CA ALA A 297 -1.65 -5.47 -2.32
C ALA A 297 -1.65 -3.96 -2.60
N GLY A 298 -0.47 -3.34 -2.69
CA GLY A 298 -0.29 -1.93 -3.02
C GLY A 298 -0.67 -1.58 -4.46
N PHE A 299 -0.32 -2.45 -5.43
CA PHE A 299 -0.65 -2.24 -6.85
C PHE A 299 -2.09 -2.63 -7.22
N ALA A 300 -2.76 -3.46 -6.42
CA ALA A 300 -4.13 -3.90 -6.68
C ALA A 300 -5.12 -2.72 -6.80
N VAL A 301 -5.00 -1.73 -5.90
CA VAL A 301 -5.89 -0.56 -5.85
C VAL A 301 -5.73 0.37 -7.05
N PRO A 302 -4.51 0.88 -7.38
CA PRO A 302 -4.34 1.72 -8.57
C PRO A 302 -4.69 0.98 -9.86
N PHE A 303 -4.48 -0.34 -9.93
CA PHE A 303 -4.94 -1.14 -11.07
C PHE A 303 -6.47 -1.10 -11.23
N SER A 304 -7.25 -1.28 -10.15
CA SER A 304 -8.71 -1.13 -10.26
C SER A 304 -9.17 0.26 -10.64
N LEU A 305 -8.44 1.30 -10.24
CA LEU A 305 -8.78 2.67 -10.60
C LEU A 305 -8.53 2.90 -12.09
N LEU A 306 -7.38 2.47 -12.60
CA LEU A 306 -7.05 2.56 -14.02
C LEU A 306 -8.06 1.80 -14.89
N VAL A 307 -8.44 0.59 -14.49
CA VAL A 307 -9.42 -0.23 -15.23
C VAL A 307 -10.85 0.28 -15.06
N GLY A 308 -11.17 0.89 -13.92
CA GLY A 308 -12.49 1.41 -13.59
C GLY A 308 -12.86 2.70 -14.32
N ILE A 309 -11.88 3.48 -14.82
CA ILE A 309 -12.12 4.72 -15.59
C ILE A 309 -13.03 4.43 -16.80
N ASP A 310 -12.84 3.30 -17.47
CA ASP A 310 -13.58 2.97 -18.70
C ASP A 310 -14.93 2.27 -18.45
N GLN A 311 -15.14 1.71 -17.25
CA GLN A 311 -16.30 0.84 -16.94
C GLN A 311 -17.37 1.51 -16.06
N GLY A 312 -17.14 2.76 -15.63
CA GLY A 312 -18.02 3.49 -14.72
C GLY A 312 -17.84 3.10 -13.25
N PRO A 313 -18.68 3.62 -12.34
CA PRO A 313 -18.53 3.39 -10.91
C PRO A 313 -18.72 1.90 -10.58
N SER A 314 -17.63 1.22 -10.20
CA SER A 314 -17.63 -0.16 -9.65
C SER A 314 -17.21 -0.22 -8.17
N ALA A 315 -17.83 -1.10 -7.37
CA ALA A 315 -17.55 -1.23 -5.93
C ALA A 315 -16.24 -2.01 -5.66
N ALA A 316 -15.67 -2.61 -6.70
CA ALA A 316 -14.46 -3.40 -6.65
C ALA A 316 -13.21 -2.68 -6.08
N PRO A 317 -12.88 -1.42 -6.43
CA PRO A 317 -11.76 -0.70 -5.81
C PRO A 317 -11.92 -0.53 -4.29
N LEU A 318 -13.14 -0.28 -3.78
CA LEU A 318 -13.40 -0.22 -2.34
C LEU A 318 -13.19 -1.59 -1.69
N MET A 319 -13.67 -2.67 -2.31
CA MET A 319 -13.44 -4.03 -1.82
C MET A 319 -11.95 -4.40 -1.80
N ALA A 320 -11.21 -4.04 -2.85
CA ALA A 320 -9.76 -4.27 -2.92
C ALA A 320 -9.02 -3.47 -1.84
N LEU A 321 -9.43 -2.22 -1.57
CA LEU A 321 -8.90 -1.41 -0.48
C LEU A 321 -9.16 -2.01 0.89
N VAL A 322 -10.36 -2.53 1.15
CA VAL A 322 -10.67 -3.20 2.42
C VAL A 322 -9.76 -4.40 2.62
N VAL A 323 -9.58 -5.24 1.58
CA VAL A 323 -8.71 -6.43 1.67
C VAL A 323 -7.24 -6.04 1.83
N SER A 324 -6.74 -5.08 1.06
CA SER A 324 -5.36 -4.58 1.19
C SER A 324 -5.13 -3.91 2.56
N GLY A 325 -6.10 -3.14 3.06
CA GLY A 325 -6.06 -2.53 4.38
C GLY A 325 -6.02 -3.57 5.51
N LEU A 326 -6.80 -4.65 5.39
CA LEU A 326 -6.73 -5.80 6.31
C LEU A 326 -5.35 -6.45 6.27
N PHE A 327 -4.78 -6.67 5.08
CA PHE A 327 -3.43 -7.22 4.94
C PHE A 327 -2.37 -6.33 5.62
N PHE A 328 -2.35 -5.03 5.33
CA PHE A 328 -1.39 -4.11 5.94
C PHE A 328 -1.61 -3.96 7.45
N GLY A 329 -2.85 -4.01 7.92
CA GLY A 329 -3.18 -3.95 9.35
C GLY A 329 -2.68 -5.18 10.11
N LEU A 330 -2.91 -6.38 9.56
CA LEU A 330 -2.42 -7.63 10.13
C LEU A 330 -0.89 -7.71 10.07
N GLY A 331 -0.28 -7.25 8.97
CA GLY A 331 1.18 -7.15 8.86
C GLY A 331 1.77 -6.22 9.92
N ALA A 332 1.24 -5.00 10.04
CA ALA A 332 1.71 -4.00 10.99
C ALA A 332 1.59 -4.52 12.43
N TRP A 333 0.50 -5.25 12.72
CA TRP A 333 0.31 -5.91 14.01
C TRP A 333 1.34 -7.03 14.27
N HIS A 334 1.64 -7.85 13.26
CA HIS A 334 2.51 -9.01 13.40
C HIS A 334 4.00 -8.63 13.47
N TYR A 335 4.49 -7.78 12.55
CA TYR A 335 5.91 -7.47 12.41
C TYR A 335 6.34 -6.16 13.09
N ARG A 336 5.39 -5.33 13.54
CA ARG A 336 5.66 -4.03 14.17
C ARG A 336 6.49 -3.08 13.29
N LEU A 337 6.28 -3.14 11.96
CA LEU A 337 6.97 -2.29 11.00
C LEU A 337 6.20 -1.00 10.75
N SER A 338 6.87 0.15 10.90
CA SER A 338 6.30 1.48 10.65
C SER A 338 5.82 1.66 9.19
N ALA A 339 6.52 1.05 8.23
CA ALA A 339 6.15 1.09 6.81
C ALA A 339 4.73 0.57 6.54
N GLN A 340 4.27 -0.44 7.28
CA GLN A 340 2.93 -1.00 7.08
C GLN A 340 1.84 -0.14 7.72
N SER A 341 2.13 0.57 8.81
CA SER A 341 1.20 1.58 9.33
C SER A 341 1.02 2.75 8.35
N TYR A 342 2.06 3.16 7.63
CA TYR A 342 1.92 4.13 6.53
C TYR A 342 1.00 3.60 5.43
N ALA A 343 1.17 2.35 5.02
CA ALA A 343 0.33 1.72 4.01
C ALA A 343 -1.15 1.61 4.45
N VAL A 344 -1.43 1.26 5.71
CA VAL A 344 -2.80 1.26 6.27
C VAL A 344 -3.42 2.65 6.16
N LEU A 345 -2.71 3.69 6.61
CA LEU A 345 -3.24 5.06 6.55
C LEU A 345 -3.47 5.52 5.12
N ALA A 346 -2.55 5.19 4.20
CA ALA A 346 -2.71 5.46 2.77
C ALA A 346 -3.92 4.74 2.16
N THR A 347 -4.18 3.48 2.53
CA THR A 347 -5.40 2.79 2.08
C THR A 347 -6.66 3.46 2.62
N LEU A 348 -6.65 3.94 3.87
CA LEU A 348 -7.78 4.64 4.47
C LEU A 348 -8.04 5.99 3.79
N THR A 349 -7.00 6.76 3.46
CA THR A 349 -7.16 8.02 2.73
C THR A 349 -7.74 7.81 1.35
N ILE A 350 -7.23 6.84 0.59
CA ILE A 350 -7.73 6.52 -0.75
C ILE A 350 -9.18 6.03 -0.69
N ALA A 351 -9.56 5.27 0.34
CA ALA A 351 -10.94 4.82 0.53
C ALA A 351 -11.91 6.00 0.71
N VAL A 352 -11.52 7.02 1.49
CA VAL A 352 -12.34 8.23 1.66
C VAL A 352 -12.48 9.00 0.35
N TRP A 353 -11.40 9.12 -0.42
CA TRP A 353 -11.43 9.78 -1.74
C TRP A 353 -12.39 9.06 -2.70
N LEU A 354 -12.45 7.74 -2.66
CA LEU A 354 -13.33 6.96 -3.54
C LEU A 354 -14.80 6.99 -3.10
N LEU A 355 -15.08 7.15 -1.81
CA LEU A 355 -16.45 7.33 -1.32
C LEU A 355 -17.05 8.65 -1.81
N ASP A 356 -16.24 9.71 -1.89
CA ASP A 356 -16.67 11.01 -2.42
C ASP A 356 -16.88 10.96 -3.94
N PHE A 357 -16.04 10.22 -4.68
CA PHE A 357 -16.22 9.99 -6.13
C PHE A 357 -17.53 9.23 -6.48
N TRP A 358 -18.01 8.38 -5.56
CA TRP A 358 -19.18 7.51 -5.78
C TRP A 358 -20.54 8.17 -5.49
N ARG A 359 -20.55 9.31 -4.79
CA ARG A 359 -21.79 10.04 -4.49
C ARG A 359 -22.05 11.07 -5.59
N ASP A 360 -22.80 10.66 -6.61
CA ASP A 360 -23.37 11.52 -7.68
C ASP A 360 -24.41 12.56 -7.16
N THR A 361 -24.19 13.15 -5.99
CA THR A 361 -25.03 14.22 -5.44
C THR A 361 -24.28 15.55 -5.48
N PRO A 362 -24.54 16.42 -6.48
CA PRO A 362 -23.97 17.76 -6.52
C PRO A 362 -24.52 18.71 -5.43
N ILE A 363 -25.41 18.23 -4.55
CA ILE A 363 -26.25 19.09 -3.70
C ILE A 363 -26.02 18.87 -2.19
N TRP A 364 -25.51 17.70 -1.78
CA TRP A 364 -25.01 17.54 -0.40
C TRP A 364 -23.53 17.91 -0.34
N VAL A 365 -23.34 19.21 -0.21
CA VAL A 365 -22.21 19.93 0.38
C VAL A 365 -21.02 20.19 -0.55
N GLY A 366 -20.86 21.45 -0.95
CA GLY A 366 -19.65 22.05 -1.55
C GLY A 366 -18.45 22.09 -0.61
N ILE A 367 -18.16 20.95 0.03
CA ILE A 367 -17.04 20.68 0.91
C ILE A 367 -15.80 20.36 0.06
N GLY A 368 -15.96 19.67 -1.08
CA GLY A 368 -14.86 19.35 -1.98
C GLY A 368 -13.77 18.45 -1.35
N GLN A 369 -12.98 17.82 -2.20
CA GLN A 369 -11.85 16.96 -1.81
C GLN A 369 -10.91 17.64 -0.79
N ALA A 370 -10.76 18.96 -0.88
CA ALA A 370 -9.95 19.77 0.02
C ALA A 370 -10.42 19.71 1.49
N SER A 371 -11.72 19.82 1.77
CA SER A 371 -12.17 19.78 3.17
C SER A 371 -12.33 18.36 3.72
N ALA A 372 -12.57 17.36 2.87
CA ALA A 372 -12.42 15.96 3.25
C ALA A 372 -10.97 15.66 3.71
N ASN A 373 -9.97 16.15 2.95
CA ASN A 373 -8.55 16.06 3.32
C ASN A 373 -8.25 16.82 4.62
N ALA A 374 -8.80 18.02 4.82
CA ALA A 374 -8.61 18.81 6.03
C ALA A 374 -9.23 18.15 7.29
N LEU A 375 -10.47 17.64 7.18
CA LEU A 375 -11.14 16.92 8.26
C LEU A 375 -10.40 15.64 8.63
N LEU A 376 -9.97 14.87 7.62
CA LEU A 376 -9.25 13.62 7.82
C LEU A 376 -7.86 13.87 8.45
N SER A 377 -7.20 14.96 8.05
CA SER A 377 -5.98 15.46 8.72
C SER A 377 -6.22 15.76 10.20
N LEU A 378 -7.26 16.53 10.53
CA LEU A 378 -7.60 16.86 11.93
C LEU A 378 -7.91 15.62 12.77
N VAL A 379 -8.67 14.67 12.22
CA VAL A 379 -8.98 13.40 12.88
C VAL A 379 -7.69 12.60 13.14
N MET A 380 -6.79 12.50 12.16
CA MET A 380 -5.52 11.80 12.32
C MET A 380 -4.61 12.42 13.39
N VAL A 381 -4.52 13.77 13.44
CA VAL A 381 -3.78 14.48 14.50
C VAL A 381 -4.44 14.26 15.86
N GLY A 382 -5.77 14.37 15.95
CA GLY A 382 -6.51 14.13 17.18
C GLY A 382 -6.28 12.73 17.75
N ILE A 383 -6.32 11.71 16.90
CA ILE A 383 -6.03 10.33 17.28
C ILE A 383 -4.57 10.17 17.75
N ALA A 384 -3.61 10.78 17.04
CA ALA A 384 -2.20 10.73 17.45
C ALA A 384 -1.99 11.33 18.86
N LEU A 385 -2.60 12.48 19.13
CA LEU A 385 -2.54 13.14 20.44
C LEU A 385 -3.23 12.32 21.54
N MET A 386 -4.35 11.65 21.24
CA MET A 386 -5.02 10.74 22.19
C MET A 386 -4.18 9.49 22.52
N LEU A 387 -3.47 8.94 21.53
CA LEU A 387 -2.61 7.77 21.73
C LEU A 387 -1.39 8.09 22.60
N GLU A 388 -0.88 9.33 22.51
CA GLU A 388 0.24 9.82 23.34
C GLU A 388 -0.13 10.06 24.81
N GLN A 389 -1.41 10.24 25.12
CA GLN A 389 -1.91 10.47 26.50
C GLN A 389 -2.03 9.17 27.33
N ARG A 390 -1.87 7.98 26.74
CA ARG A 390 -2.04 6.69 27.44
C ARG A 390 -0.75 6.22 28.13
N PRO A 391 -0.83 5.55 29.30
CA PRO A 391 0.34 5.14 30.08
C PRO A 391 1.24 4.13 29.37
N THR A 392 2.55 4.24 29.65
CA THR A 392 3.70 3.68 28.92
C THR A 392 3.75 2.15 28.75
N VAL A 393 2.92 1.39 29.47
CA VAL A 393 2.90 -0.08 29.39
C VAL A 393 2.09 -0.58 28.19
N ILE A 394 1.10 0.21 27.72
CA ILE A 394 0.27 -0.12 26.54
C ILE A 394 0.87 0.51 25.25
N THR A 395 1.72 1.52 25.37
CA THR A 395 2.18 2.37 24.26
C THR A 395 3.18 1.71 23.32
N GLY A 396 3.91 0.66 23.73
CA GLY A 396 4.91 0.03 22.87
C GLY A 396 4.38 -0.48 21.52
N ARG A 397 3.08 -0.80 21.42
CA ARG A 397 2.42 -1.20 20.16
C ARG A 397 1.75 -0.04 19.41
N PHE A 398 1.24 0.96 20.13
CA PHE A 398 0.52 2.10 19.51
C PHE A 398 1.43 3.26 19.11
N ASN A 399 2.63 3.34 19.67
CA ASN A 399 3.65 4.34 19.28
C ASN A 399 4.06 4.19 17.80
N LEU A 400 3.93 2.98 17.24
CA LEU A 400 4.16 2.69 15.83
C LEU A 400 3.26 3.50 14.89
N TYR A 401 2.07 3.90 15.33
CA TYR A 401 1.11 4.66 14.52
C TYR A 401 1.19 6.17 14.74
N CYS A 402 1.82 6.64 15.83
CA CYS A 402 1.84 8.07 16.19
C CYS A 402 2.62 8.91 15.17
N GLN A 403 3.81 8.47 14.78
CA GLN A 403 4.61 9.15 13.76
C GLN A 403 3.97 9.10 12.37
N PRO A 404 3.48 7.94 11.86
CA PRO A 404 2.74 7.86 10.61
C PRO A 404 1.49 8.76 10.55
N LEU A 405 0.67 8.76 11.61
CA LEU A 405 -0.54 9.59 11.68
C LEU A 405 -0.21 11.08 11.53
N ARG A 406 0.83 11.58 12.22
CA ARG A 406 1.29 12.96 12.11
C ARG A 406 1.83 13.31 10.72
N THR A 407 2.61 12.42 10.12
CA THR A 407 3.16 12.68 8.78
C THR A 407 2.09 12.66 7.70
N VAL A 408 1.15 11.71 7.74
CA VAL A 408 0.05 11.64 6.76
C VAL A 408 -0.91 12.80 6.95
N SER A 409 -1.20 13.22 8.18
CA SER A 409 -2.04 14.39 8.42
C SER A 409 -1.43 15.68 7.86
N VAL A 410 -0.11 15.86 7.96
CA VAL A 410 0.58 17.01 7.36
C VAL A 410 0.47 16.97 5.84
N VAL A 411 0.70 15.81 5.21
CA VAL A 411 0.57 15.65 3.76
C VAL A 411 -0.86 15.95 3.29
N LEU A 412 -1.88 15.46 4.00
CA LEU A 412 -3.28 15.75 3.70
C LEU A 412 -3.63 17.23 3.87
N ALA A 413 -3.09 17.89 4.90
CA ALA A 413 -3.28 19.33 5.09
C ALA A 413 -2.64 20.15 3.97
N LEU A 414 -1.46 19.75 3.48
CA LEU A 414 -0.82 20.36 2.32
C LEU A 414 -1.63 20.13 1.03
N LEU A 415 -2.12 18.91 0.80
CA LEU A 415 -2.99 18.59 -0.34
C LEU A 415 -4.27 19.42 -0.31
N ALA A 416 -4.91 19.53 0.85
CA ALA A 416 -6.08 20.39 1.05
C ALA A 416 -5.77 21.85 0.70
N ALA A 417 -4.61 22.38 1.11
CA ALA A 417 -4.21 23.75 0.80
C ALA A 417 -3.95 23.97 -0.70
N ILE A 418 -3.47 22.96 -1.42
CA ILE A 418 -3.20 23.02 -2.88
C ILE A 418 -4.49 22.91 -3.72
N ASP A 419 -5.49 22.16 -3.27
CA ASP A 419 -6.73 21.94 -4.03
C ASP A 419 -7.68 23.16 -4.03
N VAL A 420 -7.65 23.98 -2.98
CA VAL A 420 -8.48 25.20 -2.83
C VAL A 420 -8.33 26.20 -4.00
N PRO A 421 -7.11 26.56 -4.46
CA PRO A 421 -6.96 27.46 -5.62
C PRO A 421 -7.46 26.87 -6.94
N PHE A 422 -7.34 25.56 -7.16
CA PHE A 422 -7.73 24.90 -8.41
C PHE A 422 -9.25 24.80 -8.59
N LEU A 423 -9.99 24.56 -7.49
CA LEU A 423 -11.46 24.51 -7.49
C LEU A 423 -12.13 25.89 -7.69
N MET A 424 -11.44 26.97 -7.32
CA MET A 424 -11.95 28.34 -7.44
C MET A 424 -11.75 28.95 -8.84
N TYR A 425 -10.89 28.36 -9.68
CA TYR A 425 -10.52 28.87 -11.01
C TYR A 425 -11.68 28.92 -12.04
N PRO A 426 -12.62 27.95 -12.09
CA PRO A 426 -13.71 27.97 -13.08
C PRO A 426 -14.95 28.77 -12.64
N LEU A 427 -15.14 28.99 -11.34
CA LEU A 427 -16.37 29.55 -10.76
C LEU A 427 -16.36 31.07 -10.60
N LEU A 428 -15.17 31.68 -10.53
CA LEU A 428 -14.99 33.12 -10.31
C LEU A 428 -14.10 33.65 -11.41
N GLY A 429 -14.70 34.11 -12.51
CA GLY A 429 -13.99 34.90 -13.51
C GLY A 429 -13.17 36.00 -12.81
N PHE A 430 -11.85 35.84 -12.84
CA PHE A 430 -10.82 36.74 -12.32
C PHE A 430 -11.26 37.64 -11.15
N VAL A 431 -11.40 37.08 -9.95
CA VAL A 431 -11.37 37.87 -8.71
C VAL A 431 -10.03 37.61 -8.00
N PRO A 432 -9.15 38.62 -7.85
CA PRO A 432 -7.78 38.46 -7.33
C PRO A 432 -7.68 38.03 -5.85
N VAL A 433 -8.80 37.87 -5.15
CA VAL A 433 -8.86 37.55 -3.71
C VAL A 433 -8.53 36.07 -3.42
N SER A 434 -8.87 35.13 -4.31
CA SER A 434 -8.69 33.68 -4.07
C SER A 434 -7.23 33.20 -4.07
N TRP A 435 -6.33 33.94 -4.72
CA TRP A 435 -4.90 33.61 -4.77
C TRP A 435 -4.19 33.96 -3.45
N ILE A 436 -4.61 35.03 -2.78
CA ILE A 436 -4.05 35.47 -1.50
C ILE A 436 -4.40 34.47 -0.40
N ASP A 437 -5.62 33.94 -0.39
CA ASP A 437 -6.10 32.94 0.57
C ASP A 437 -5.41 31.58 0.37
N SER A 438 -5.22 31.19 -0.89
CA SER A 438 -4.50 29.95 -1.23
C SER A 438 -3.01 30.03 -0.92
N LEU A 439 -2.38 31.19 -1.18
CA LEU A 439 -0.99 31.46 -0.80
C LEU A 439 -0.82 31.53 0.71
N THR A 440 -1.79 32.10 1.44
CA THR A 440 -1.76 32.12 2.92
C THR A 440 -1.97 30.72 3.51
N LEU A 441 -2.85 29.87 2.96
CA LEU A 441 -2.95 28.45 3.36
C LEU A 441 -1.66 27.67 3.07
N LEU A 442 -0.99 27.95 1.96
CA LEU A 442 0.29 27.31 1.60
C LEU A 442 1.40 27.73 2.57
N ILE A 443 1.51 29.01 2.90
CA ILE A 443 2.47 29.52 3.90
C ILE A 443 2.10 29.01 5.30
N ALA A 444 0.82 28.88 5.61
CA ALA A 444 0.33 28.31 6.86
C ALA A 444 0.71 26.83 7.00
N GLY A 445 0.52 26.04 5.94
CA GLY A 445 0.94 24.65 5.85
C GLY A 445 2.46 24.51 6.00
N ALA A 446 3.23 25.37 5.34
CA ALA A 446 4.69 25.40 5.48
C ALA A 446 5.13 25.79 6.90
N ALA A 447 4.46 26.75 7.54
CA ALA A 447 4.74 27.16 8.92
C ALA A 447 4.35 26.06 9.93
N LEU A 448 3.23 25.37 9.73
CA LEU A 448 2.87 24.19 10.55
C LEU A 448 3.86 23.03 10.35
N LEU A 449 4.37 22.83 9.13
CA LEU A 449 5.40 21.83 8.83
C LEU A 449 6.72 22.19 9.52
N LEU A 450 7.14 23.46 9.47
CA LEU A 450 8.31 23.97 10.18
C LEU A 450 8.15 23.88 11.71
N SER A 451 6.91 23.92 12.23
CA SER A 451 6.64 23.73 13.65
C SER A 451 6.94 22.31 14.16
N THR A 452 6.91 21.30 13.27
CA THR A 452 7.29 19.93 13.62
C THR A 452 8.77 19.79 14.00
N PHE A 453 9.61 20.75 13.62
CA PHE A 453 11.02 20.86 14.02
C PHE A 453 11.22 21.57 15.38
N GLY A 454 10.16 21.74 16.18
CA GLY A 454 10.25 22.11 17.60
C GLY A 454 10.34 23.61 17.90
N ARG A 455 10.06 24.50 16.93
CA ARG A 455 10.10 25.96 17.14
C ARG A 455 8.68 26.57 17.17
N LEU A 456 8.33 27.10 18.34
CA LEU A 456 7.03 27.67 18.73
C LEU A 456 6.47 28.73 17.76
N TYR A 457 7.32 29.65 17.31
CA TYR A 457 6.94 30.75 16.40
C TYR A 457 6.28 30.26 15.11
N TRP A 458 6.71 29.12 14.55
CA TRP A 458 6.16 28.57 13.32
C TRP A 458 4.76 27.95 13.51
N SER A 459 4.47 27.42 14.71
CA SER A 459 3.11 26.96 15.03
C SER A 459 2.13 28.13 15.18
N VAL A 460 2.57 29.23 15.82
CA VAL A 460 1.78 30.46 15.99
C VAL A 460 1.49 31.09 14.62
N LEU A 461 2.53 31.23 13.78
CA LEU A 461 2.41 31.76 12.44
C LEU A 461 1.52 30.87 11.55
N GLY A 462 1.68 29.55 11.66
CA GLY A 462 0.88 28.58 10.93
C GLY A 462 -0.60 28.64 11.28
N VAL A 463 -0.94 28.62 12.57
CA VAL A 463 -2.34 28.74 13.03
C VAL A 463 -2.92 30.11 12.64
N PHE A 464 -2.17 31.19 12.84
CA PHE A 464 -2.59 32.54 12.44
C PHE A 464 -2.89 32.64 10.95
N LEU A 465 -2.03 32.08 10.09
CA LEU A 465 -2.21 32.13 8.64
C LEU A 465 -3.31 31.18 8.14
N VAL A 466 -3.51 30.00 8.77
CA VAL A 466 -4.66 29.14 8.47
C VAL A 466 -5.93 29.90 8.81
N THR A 467 -6.00 30.50 10.00
CA THR A 467 -7.18 31.26 10.40
C THR A 467 -7.38 32.47 9.49
N TRP A 468 -6.34 33.25 9.18
CA TRP A 468 -6.42 34.38 8.27
C TRP A 468 -6.98 33.98 6.90
N ALA A 469 -6.54 32.86 6.34
CA ALA A 469 -7.04 32.38 5.06
C ALA A 469 -8.49 31.87 5.15
N VAL A 470 -8.89 31.25 6.27
CA VAL A 470 -10.29 30.88 6.54
C VAL A 470 -11.16 32.13 6.67
N TYR A 471 -10.65 33.22 7.22
CA TYR A 471 -11.33 34.52 7.24
C TYR A 471 -11.40 35.19 5.88
N GLY A 472 -10.33 35.13 5.08
CA GLY A 472 -10.32 35.62 3.70
C GLY A 472 -11.37 34.91 2.85
N LEU A 473 -11.42 33.58 2.95
CA LEU A 473 -12.46 32.74 2.36
C LEU A 473 -13.84 33.10 2.92
N ALA A 474 -14.03 33.22 4.24
CA ALA A 474 -15.33 33.58 4.79
C ALA A 474 -15.79 35.00 4.39
N SER A 475 -14.86 35.95 4.22
CA SER A 475 -15.15 37.34 3.84
C SER A 475 -15.53 37.49 2.36
N SER A 476 -14.92 36.71 1.46
CA SER A 476 -15.35 36.63 0.06
C SER A 476 -16.74 36.01 -0.08
N TRP A 477 -17.18 35.21 0.90
CA TRP A 477 -18.51 34.60 0.94
C TRP A 477 -19.61 35.53 1.47
N PHE A 478 -19.28 36.64 2.16
CA PHE A 478 -20.27 37.67 2.52
C PHE A 478 -20.86 38.39 1.31
N VAL A 479 -20.24 38.25 0.13
CA VAL A 479 -20.78 38.76 -1.15
C VAL A 479 -21.79 37.77 -1.77
N THR A 480 -21.86 36.53 -1.27
CA THR A 480 -22.84 35.51 -1.73
C THR A 480 -24.08 35.48 -0.82
N PRO A 481 -25.25 35.03 -1.30
CA PRO A 481 -26.54 35.23 -0.61
C PRO A 481 -26.80 34.34 0.62
N TRP A 482 -25.76 33.83 1.30
CA TRP A 482 -25.90 32.82 2.38
C TRP A 482 -25.11 33.17 3.66
N PRO A 483 -25.40 34.30 4.33
CA PRO A 483 -24.68 34.74 5.52
C PRO A 483 -24.76 33.74 6.70
N ALA A 484 -25.80 32.91 6.81
CA ALA A 484 -25.92 31.98 7.93
C ALA A 484 -24.89 30.85 7.87
N TYR A 485 -24.45 30.48 6.67
CA TYR A 485 -23.48 29.40 6.50
C TYR A 485 -22.07 29.85 6.88
N SER A 486 -21.64 31.02 6.38
CA SER A 486 -20.33 31.60 6.72
C SER A 486 -20.24 31.91 8.22
N GLY A 487 -21.32 32.42 8.80
CA GLY A 487 -21.40 32.65 10.24
C GLY A 487 -21.34 31.36 11.07
N LEU A 488 -21.90 30.25 10.59
CA LEU A 488 -21.84 28.97 11.29
C LEU A 488 -20.40 28.45 11.30
N VAL A 489 -19.71 28.46 10.16
CA VAL A 489 -18.30 28.05 10.08
C VAL A 489 -17.42 28.90 11.00
N LEU A 490 -17.60 30.22 11.00
CA LEU A 490 -16.86 31.14 11.88
C LEU A 490 -17.18 30.92 13.37
N SER A 491 -18.43 30.58 13.72
CA SER A 491 -18.82 30.29 15.10
C SER A 491 -18.20 28.98 15.62
N VAL A 492 -18.07 27.96 14.77
CA VAL A 492 -17.37 26.71 15.11
C VAL A 492 -15.88 26.96 15.26
N LEU A 493 -15.28 27.74 14.34
CA LEU A 493 -13.87 28.12 14.41
C LEU A 493 -13.57 28.87 15.71
N ALA A 494 -14.37 29.89 16.04
CA ALA A 494 -14.26 30.65 17.29
C ALA A 494 -14.34 29.75 18.53
N PHE A 495 -15.26 28.78 18.53
CA PHE A 495 -15.37 27.81 19.62
C PHE A 495 -14.12 26.92 19.73
N THR A 496 -13.59 26.42 18.61
CA THR A 496 -12.38 25.58 18.61
C THR A 496 -11.11 26.34 19.03
N GLU A 497 -10.97 27.59 18.62
CA GLU A 497 -9.85 28.46 19.00
C GLU A 497 -9.92 28.87 20.46
N ALA A 498 -11.11 29.23 20.96
CA ALA A 498 -11.29 29.53 22.37
C ALA A 498 -11.07 28.29 23.26
N THR A 499 -11.50 27.10 22.85
CA THR A 499 -11.29 25.86 23.63
C THR A 499 -9.82 25.41 23.63
N SER A 500 -9.11 25.58 22.51
CA SER A 500 -7.67 25.32 22.44
C SER A 500 -6.86 26.34 23.25
N ALA A 501 -7.21 27.63 23.24
CA ALA A 501 -6.60 28.64 24.11
C ALA A 501 -6.77 28.28 25.60
N ASN A 502 -7.97 27.81 25.95
CA ASN A 502 -8.30 27.34 27.30
C ASN A 502 -7.52 26.11 27.76
N TYR A 503 -7.17 25.23 26.83
CA TYR A 503 -6.37 24.04 27.11
C TYR A 503 -4.89 24.39 27.35
N LEU A 504 -4.37 25.38 26.62
CA LEU A 504 -2.98 25.85 26.76
C LEU A 504 -2.73 26.54 28.11
N ASP A 505 -3.77 27.13 28.69
CA ASP A 505 -3.80 27.76 30.02
C ASP A 505 -3.27 26.84 31.15
N TYR A 506 -3.38 25.53 31.00
CA TYR A 506 -3.04 24.55 32.04
C TYR A 506 -1.59 24.06 31.99
N ARG A 507 -0.81 24.40 30.95
CA ARG A 507 0.43 23.64 30.61
C ARG A 507 1.76 24.40 30.80
N SER A 508 1.80 25.74 30.86
CA SER A 508 2.94 26.59 31.34
C SER A 508 2.91 28.04 30.79
N GLU A 509 3.56 28.99 31.49
CA GLU A 509 3.75 30.42 31.10
C GLU A 509 4.39 30.62 29.70
N ARG A 510 5.09 29.63 29.16
CA ARG A 510 5.72 29.70 27.83
C ARG A 510 4.73 29.87 26.68
N TRP A 511 3.44 29.61 26.89
CA TRP A 511 2.40 29.62 25.87
C TRP A 511 1.49 30.85 25.92
N ASP A 512 1.80 31.83 26.76
CA ASP A 512 0.95 33.00 26.99
C ASP A 512 0.70 33.84 25.75
N ALA A 513 1.72 34.03 24.91
CA ALA A 513 1.59 34.78 23.66
C ALA A 513 0.67 34.07 22.64
N LEU A 514 0.77 32.74 22.53
CA LEU A 514 -0.11 31.95 21.66
C LEU A 514 -1.54 31.94 22.19
N ARG A 515 -1.71 31.83 23.52
CA ARG A 515 -3.00 31.90 24.20
C ARG A 515 -3.70 33.23 23.92
N GLN A 516 -3.00 34.36 24.07
CA GLN A 516 -3.55 35.68 23.77
C GLN A 516 -3.94 35.82 22.29
N ALA A 517 -3.09 35.35 21.37
CA ALA A 517 -3.40 35.36 19.94
C ALA A 517 -4.67 34.56 19.62
N LEU A 518 -4.80 33.34 20.15
CA LEU A 518 -5.99 32.50 19.94
C LEU A 518 -7.28 33.13 20.48
N TYR A 519 -7.23 33.82 21.62
CA TYR A 519 -8.40 34.53 22.14
C TYR A 519 -8.81 35.73 21.29
N VAL A 520 -7.84 36.51 20.78
CA VAL A 520 -8.11 37.65 19.91
C VAL A 520 -8.77 37.17 18.61
N VAL A 521 -8.23 36.11 18.02
CA VAL A 521 -8.75 35.54 16.78
C VAL A 521 -10.13 34.91 17.03
N ALA A 522 -10.31 34.11 18.07
CA ALA A 522 -11.61 33.57 18.45
C ALA A 522 -12.66 34.68 18.69
N GLY A 523 -12.27 35.79 19.31
CA GLY A 523 -13.14 36.95 19.56
C GLY A 523 -13.58 37.64 18.27
N LEU A 524 -12.65 37.84 17.34
CA LEU A 524 -12.97 38.38 16.01
C LEU A 524 -13.92 37.44 15.25
N ALA A 525 -13.71 36.13 15.33
CA ALA A 525 -14.46 35.13 14.55
C ALA A 525 -15.89 35.08 15.06
N TYR A 526 -16.01 35.10 16.38
CA TYR A 526 -17.28 35.18 17.07
C TYR A 526 -18.04 36.48 16.73
N GLY A 527 -17.35 37.63 16.72
CA GLY A 527 -17.95 38.92 16.36
C GLY A 527 -18.50 38.94 14.93
N ILE A 528 -17.75 38.41 13.96
CA ILE A 528 -18.22 38.31 12.57
C ILE A 528 -19.36 37.30 12.43
N ALA A 529 -19.30 36.17 13.13
CA ALA A 529 -20.39 35.20 13.16
C ALA A 529 -21.68 35.77 13.77
N LEU A 530 -21.56 36.67 14.75
CA LEU A 530 -22.70 37.38 15.33
C LEU A 530 -23.30 38.38 14.34
N LEU A 531 -22.47 39.11 13.59
CA LEU A 531 -22.93 39.98 12.49
C LEU A 531 -23.64 39.17 11.39
N ALA A 532 -23.10 38.00 11.05
CA ALA A 532 -23.73 37.06 10.13
C ALA A 532 -25.09 36.57 10.65
N ALA A 533 -25.24 36.35 11.96
CA ALA A 533 -26.52 36.01 12.59
C ALA A 533 -27.58 37.11 12.33
N VAL A 534 -27.21 38.38 12.54
CA VAL A 534 -28.10 39.53 12.33
C VAL A 534 -28.52 39.64 10.87
N LEU A 535 -27.57 39.50 9.94
CA LEU A 535 -27.89 39.52 8.50
C LEU A 535 -28.79 38.36 8.09
N SER A 536 -28.53 37.16 8.61
CA SER A 536 -29.33 35.96 8.36
C SER A 536 -30.75 36.07 8.90
N PHE A 537 -30.91 36.75 10.03
CA PHE A 537 -32.22 37.07 10.61
C PHE A 537 -33.01 38.01 9.71
N LEU A 538 -32.40 39.08 9.20
CA LEU A 538 -33.04 40.02 8.27
C LEU A 538 -33.45 39.37 6.94
N GLN A 539 -32.71 38.35 6.50
CA GLN A 539 -32.96 37.62 5.25
C GLN A 539 -33.93 36.43 5.42
N GLY A 540 -34.33 36.10 6.66
CA GLY A 540 -35.21 34.95 6.92
C GLY A 540 -34.55 33.60 6.61
N ASP A 541 -33.23 33.47 6.81
CA ASP A 541 -32.50 32.24 6.49
C ASP A 541 -32.90 31.08 7.42
N SER A 542 -33.32 29.96 6.82
CA SER A 542 -33.67 28.71 7.51
C SER A 542 -32.58 28.11 8.40
N ARG A 543 -31.31 28.50 8.18
CA ARG A 543 -30.14 27.97 8.90
C ARG A 543 -29.78 28.76 10.17
N LEU A 544 -30.42 29.91 10.39
CA LEU A 544 -30.21 30.78 11.55
C LEU A 544 -30.26 30.04 12.91
N PRO A 545 -31.19 29.08 13.17
CA PRO A 545 -31.22 28.39 14.45
C PRO A 545 -29.94 27.62 14.77
N GLY A 546 -29.33 27.01 13.74
CA GLY A 546 -28.07 26.26 13.89
C GLY A 546 -26.91 27.19 14.26
N LEU A 547 -26.83 28.34 13.58
CA LEU A 547 -25.82 29.35 13.88
C LEU A 547 -25.98 29.92 15.31
N LEU A 548 -27.21 30.25 15.73
CA LEU A 548 -27.47 30.78 17.06
C LEU A 548 -27.17 29.76 18.17
N ALA A 549 -27.40 28.47 17.91
CA ALA A 549 -27.04 27.39 18.83
C ALA A 549 -25.52 27.33 19.02
N VAL A 550 -24.75 27.36 17.94
CA VAL A 550 -23.29 27.30 18.00
C VAL A 550 -22.70 28.56 18.65
N LEU A 551 -23.25 29.75 18.36
CA LEU A 551 -22.85 30.98 19.06
C LEU A 551 -23.10 30.88 20.58
N SER A 552 -24.25 30.34 21.00
CA SER A 552 -24.55 30.19 22.43
C SER A 552 -23.54 29.30 23.16
N LEU A 553 -23.05 28.24 22.51
CA LEU A 553 -22.00 27.37 23.02
C LEU A 553 -20.61 28.01 22.93
N GLY A 554 -20.33 28.74 21.84
CA GLY A 554 -19.11 29.50 21.56
C GLY A 554 -18.76 30.52 22.64
N LEU A 555 -19.79 31.16 23.21
CA LEU A 555 -19.66 32.24 24.18
C LEU A 555 -19.08 31.76 25.54
N LEU A 556 -19.25 30.47 25.87
CA LEU A 556 -18.74 29.88 27.12
C LEU A 556 -17.20 29.85 27.17
N PRO A 557 -16.47 29.16 26.26
CA PRO A 557 -15.01 29.17 26.29
C PRO A 557 -14.42 30.54 25.96
N LEU A 558 -15.10 31.34 25.12
CA LEU A 558 -14.59 32.62 24.64
C LEU A 558 -14.39 33.66 25.74
N LEU A 559 -15.36 33.80 26.65
CA LEU A 559 -15.34 34.83 27.68
C LEU A 559 -14.55 34.45 28.94
N LYS A 560 -13.96 33.24 29.02
CA LYS A 560 -13.19 32.81 30.20
C LYS A 560 -12.10 33.78 30.69
N PRO A 561 -11.34 34.49 29.83
CA PRO A 561 -10.27 35.36 30.31
C PRO A 561 -10.77 36.63 31.03
N LEU A 562 -12.08 36.91 31.02
CA LEU A 562 -12.65 38.06 31.71
C LEU A 562 -12.96 37.73 33.17
N GLU A 563 -12.63 38.63 34.08
CA GLU A 563 -12.99 38.48 35.51
C GLU A 563 -14.51 38.50 35.72
N THR A 564 -15.25 39.16 34.83
CA THR A 564 -16.72 39.24 34.84
C THR A 564 -17.38 38.19 33.92
N ALA A 565 -16.65 37.15 33.50
CA ALA A 565 -17.13 36.14 32.55
C ALA A 565 -18.50 35.51 32.89
N PRO A 566 -18.78 35.09 34.14
CA PRO A 566 -20.04 34.42 34.46
C PRO A 566 -21.28 35.31 34.21
N PHE A 567 -21.13 36.61 34.43
CA PHE A 567 -22.17 37.61 34.19
C PHE A 567 -22.44 37.77 32.69
N TRP A 568 -21.42 38.06 31.89
CA TRP A 568 -21.56 38.24 30.44
C TRP A 568 -22.00 36.97 29.71
N ARG A 569 -21.55 35.80 30.18
CA ARG A 569 -22.02 34.49 29.68
C ARG A 569 -23.50 34.31 29.89
N SER A 570 -24.00 34.63 31.09
CA SER A 570 -25.42 34.47 31.42
C SER A 570 -26.31 35.35 30.52
N ILE A 571 -25.91 36.59 30.27
CA ILE A 571 -26.65 37.53 29.40
C ILE A 571 -26.59 37.07 27.93
N GLY A 572 -25.40 36.74 27.44
CA GLY A 572 -25.19 36.36 26.03
C GLY A 572 -25.86 35.04 25.66
N VAL A 573 -25.79 34.03 26.53
CA VAL A 573 -26.50 32.76 26.31
C VAL A 573 -28.01 32.97 26.36
N ALA A 574 -28.51 33.78 27.31
CA ALA A 574 -29.93 34.06 27.42
C ALA A 574 -30.49 34.76 26.17
N SER A 575 -29.78 35.76 25.64
CA SER A 575 -30.20 36.50 24.44
C SER A 575 -30.17 35.61 23.20
N LEU A 576 -29.10 34.82 23.00
CA LEU A 576 -28.97 33.93 21.84
C LEU A 576 -29.97 32.79 21.84
N LEU A 577 -30.26 32.19 22.99
CA LEU A 577 -31.30 31.15 23.11
C LEU A 577 -32.70 31.71 22.88
N THR A 578 -32.96 32.95 23.30
CA THR A 578 -34.22 33.64 23.00
C THR A 578 -34.37 33.89 21.50
N ALA A 579 -33.31 34.37 20.84
CA ALA A 579 -33.30 34.55 19.38
C ALA A 579 -33.44 33.20 18.64
N LEU A 580 -32.83 32.14 19.14
CA LEU A 580 -32.93 30.78 18.58
C LEU A 580 -34.37 30.27 18.62
N LEU A 581 -35.05 30.44 19.75
CA LEU A 581 -36.43 29.99 19.89
C LEU A 581 -37.39 30.81 19.06
N TYR A 582 -37.18 32.12 19.00
CA TYR A 582 -37.93 32.98 18.10
C TYR A 582 -37.75 32.51 16.65
N SER A 583 -36.52 32.25 16.21
CA SER A 583 -36.23 31.73 14.87
C SER A 583 -36.86 30.36 14.61
N LEU A 584 -36.85 29.44 15.57
CA LEU A 584 -37.50 28.13 15.43
C LEU A 584 -39.03 28.24 15.36
N ALA A 585 -39.60 29.16 16.12
CA ALA A 585 -41.05 29.39 16.14
C ALA A 585 -41.53 30.01 14.82
N THR A 586 -40.79 30.97 14.25
CA THR A 586 -41.13 31.58 12.95
C THR A 586 -40.95 30.59 11.79
N LEU A 587 -39.94 29.71 11.85
CA LEU A 587 -39.71 28.65 10.85
C LEU A 587 -40.85 27.62 10.75
N ARG A 588 -41.56 27.33 11.84
CA ARG A 588 -42.61 26.30 11.88
C ARG A 588 -44.03 26.82 11.75
N VAL A 589 -44.30 28.05 12.21
CA VAL A 589 -45.69 28.53 12.42
C VAL A 589 -46.02 29.77 11.56
N GLY A 590 -45.04 30.37 10.88
CA GLY A 590 -45.22 31.64 10.17
C GLY A 590 -45.19 32.85 11.14
N PRO A 591 -45.57 34.07 10.70
CA PRO A 591 -45.55 35.26 11.54
C PRO A 591 -46.47 35.08 12.77
N ILE A 592 -45.87 35.12 13.96
CA ILE A 592 -46.46 34.70 15.23
C ILE A 592 -47.34 35.84 15.78
N SER A 593 -48.64 35.86 15.47
CA SER A 593 -49.50 37.01 15.82
C SER A 593 -50.66 36.76 16.80
N PRO A 594 -50.85 35.56 17.40
CA PRO A 594 -51.57 35.53 18.69
C PRO A 594 -50.88 34.76 19.82
N TYR A 595 -49.87 33.93 19.54
CA TYR A 595 -49.23 33.07 20.55
C TYR A 595 -47.93 33.64 21.13
N GLY A 596 -47.45 34.80 20.65
CA GLY A 596 -46.17 35.38 21.05
C GLY A 596 -46.10 35.67 22.55
N LEU A 597 -47.17 36.20 23.13
CA LEU A 597 -47.26 36.49 24.57
C LEU A 597 -47.24 35.21 25.43
N LEU A 598 -47.89 34.13 24.97
CA LEU A 598 -47.87 32.85 25.66
C LEU A 598 -46.49 32.18 25.58
N ILE A 599 -45.82 32.26 24.42
CA ILE A 599 -44.45 31.77 24.25
C ILE A 599 -43.48 32.58 25.12
N ALA A 600 -43.61 33.91 25.19
CA ALA A 600 -42.82 34.77 26.07
C ALA A 600 -42.97 34.39 27.55
N ILE A 601 -44.21 34.16 28.00
CA ILE A 601 -44.51 33.79 29.39
C ILE A 601 -43.94 32.40 29.71
N VAL A 602 -44.22 31.40 28.87
CA VAL A 602 -43.72 30.02 29.06
C VAL A 602 -42.19 30.00 29.05
N TRP A 603 -41.56 30.76 28.16
CA TRP A 603 -40.11 30.85 28.06
C TRP A 603 -39.49 31.62 29.23
N GLY A 604 -40.15 32.67 29.72
CA GLY A 604 -39.76 33.37 30.95
C GLY A 604 -39.76 32.45 32.17
N TYR A 605 -40.79 31.60 32.32
CA TYR A 605 -40.83 30.57 33.37
C TYR A 605 -39.78 29.48 33.17
N ALA A 606 -39.49 29.08 31.93
CA ALA A 606 -38.44 28.12 31.63
C ALA A 606 -37.05 28.66 32.01
N PHE A 607 -36.74 29.92 31.68
CA PHE A 607 -35.49 30.56 32.09
C PHE A 607 -35.37 30.72 33.60
N TRP A 608 -36.46 31.07 34.27
CA TRP A 608 -36.49 31.14 35.74
C TRP A 608 -36.21 29.78 36.38
N PHE A 609 -36.82 28.71 35.87
CA PHE A 609 -36.59 27.35 36.35
C PHE A 609 -35.15 26.86 36.07
N VAL A 610 -34.65 27.08 34.85
CA VAL A 610 -33.27 26.74 34.45
C VAL A 610 -32.26 27.49 35.32
N GLY A 611 -32.48 28.78 35.55
CA GLY A 611 -31.62 29.63 36.39
C GLY A 611 -31.51 29.14 37.83
N ASN A 612 -32.64 28.78 38.44
CA ASN A 612 -32.69 28.40 39.86
C ASN A 612 -32.27 26.94 40.14
N THR A 613 -32.29 26.04 39.14
CA THR A 613 -32.07 24.60 39.38
C THR A 613 -30.98 23.97 38.53
N LEU A 614 -30.96 24.26 37.22
CA LEU A 614 -30.05 23.63 36.28
C LEU A 614 -28.72 24.35 36.20
N ILE A 615 -28.69 25.68 36.33
CA ILE A 615 -27.44 26.46 36.35
C ILE A 615 -26.60 26.10 37.58
N ALA A 616 -27.18 26.00 38.77
CA ALA A 616 -26.45 25.57 39.97
C ALA A 616 -25.82 24.16 39.79
N ARG A 617 -26.57 23.21 39.24
CA ARG A 617 -26.06 21.85 38.94
C ARG A 617 -25.03 21.84 37.80
N PHE A 618 -25.16 22.72 36.82
CA PHE A 618 -24.20 22.87 35.74
C PHE A 618 -22.89 23.48 36.24
N ASN A 619 -22.96 24.56 37.02
CA ASN A 619 -21.82 25.25 37.62
C ASN A 619 -21.01 24.33 38.55
N THR A 620 -21.69 23.47 39.33
CA THR A 620 -21.01 22.47 40.18
C THR A 620 -20.26 21.41 39.38
N ARG A 621 -20.76 21.00 38.21
CA ARG A 621 -20.07 20.03 37.34
C ARG A 621 -19.00 20.65 36.43
N TRP A 622 -19.19 21.91 36.04
CA TRP A 622 -18.35 22.60 35.04
C TRP A 622 -17.96 24.00 35.54
N PRO A 623 -17.14 24.10 36.61
CA PRO A 623 -16.84 25.38 37.26
C PRO A 623 -16.15 26.38 36.32
N PHE A 624 -15.39 25.90 35.35
CA PHE A 624 -14.69 26.74 34.36
C PHE A 624 -15.63 27.44 33.36
N TRP A 625 -16.84 26.92 33.18
CA TRP A 625 -17.88 27.46 32.29
C TRP A 625 -19.05 28.05 33.08
N ALA A 626 -18.83 28.39 34.34
CA ALA A 626 -19.88 28.87 35.22
C ALA A 626 -20.65 30.06 34.63
N LEU A 627 -21.96 30.01 34.79
CA LEU A 627 -22.92 31.07 34.49
C LEU A 627 -23.33 31.73 35.80
N ALA A 628 -23.57 33.04 35.80
CA ALA A 628 -24.09 33.71 37.00
C ALA A 628 -25.47 33.13 37.39
N GLU A 629 -25.66 32.87 38.69
CA GLU A 629 -26.90 32.27 39.24
C GLU A 629 -28.11 33.24 39.20
N ALA A 630 -27.87 34.52 38.93
CA ALA A 630 -28.90 35.54 38.80
C ALA A 630 -28.83 36.25 37.44
N PRO A 631 -29.30 35.64 36.34
CA PRO A 631 -29.66 36.42 35.16
C PRO A 631 -30.92 37.22 35.53
N CYS A 632 -30.82 38.55 35.63
CA CYS A 632 -31.93 39.44 35.98
C CYS A 632 -33.24 39.01 35.28
N PRO A 633 -34.25 38.49 35.99
CA PRO A 633 -35.50 38.04 35.37
C PRO A 633 -36.20 39.20 34.62
N GLY A 634 -35.96 40.44 35.03
CA GLY A 634 -36.44 41.64 34.33
C GLY A 634 -35.85 41.83 32.93
N TRP A 635 -34.60 41.41 32.67
CA TRP A 635 -33.95 41.61 31.36
C TRP A 635 -34.45 40.61 30.31
N ALA A 636 -34.61 39.34 30.68
CA ALA A 636 -35.18 38.32 29.79
C ALA A 636 -36.65 38.60 29.48
N TYR A 637 -37.42 39.09 30.46
CA TYR A 637 -38.80 39.52 30.28
C TYR A 637 -38.90 40.75 29.37
N TRP A 638 -38.01 41.73 29.53
CA TRP A 638 -37.95 42.94 28.69
C TRP A 638 -37.51 42.62 27.25
N LEU A 639 -36.54 41.72 27.05
CA LEU A 639 -36.12 41.24 25.72
C LEU A 639 -37.22 40.43 25.03
N CYS A 640 -37.90 39.53 25.75
CA CYS A 640 -39.04 38.81 25.19
C CYS A 640 -40.18 39.76 24.83
N TYR A 641 -40.50 40.75 25.67
CA TYR A 641 -41.54 41.74 25.39
C TYR A 641 -41.19 42.64 24.21
N SER A 642 -39.94 43.10 24.09
CA SER A 642 -39.51 43.99 22.99
C SER A 642 -39.33 43.27 21.64
N VAL A 643 -39.00 41.98 21.63
CA VAL A 643 -38.90 41.17 20.39
C VAL A 643 -40.26 40.61 19.94
N LEU A 644 -41.21 40.42 20.87
CA LEU A 644 -42.53 39.81 20.58
C LEU A 644 -43.70 40.83 20.56
N SER A 645 -43.48 42.08 20.95
CA SER A 645 -44.48 43.16 20.80
C SER A 645 -44.49 43.64 19.35
N PRO A 646 -45.62 43.56 18.64
CA PRO A 646 -45.75 44.18 17.34
C PRO A 646 -45.75 45.70 17.52
N VAL A 647 -44.82 46.39 16.84
CA VAL A 647 -45.19 47.62 16.14
C VAL A 647 -45.60 47.21 14.75
#